data_AF-A0A918C3C2-F1
#
_entry.id   AF-A0A918C3C2-F1
#
_cell.length_a   1.000
_cell.length_b   1.000
_cell.length_c   1.000
_cell.angle_alpha   90.00
_cell.angle_beta   90.00
_cell.angle_gamma   90.00
#
_symmetry.space_group_name_H-M   'P 1'
#
loop_
_entity.id
_entity.type
_entity.pdbx_description
1 polymer ?
#
loop_
_entity_poly.entity_id
_entity_poly.type
_entity_poly.pdbx_seq_one_letter_code
_entity_poly.pdbx_strand_id
1 'polypeptide(L)'
;MRFLAWRWILLAIATLGCWAVLPVEAHAVDASKCPTIGEPHKINVTAELSFSRKHTEFVKALQVTTIKVPKQKNEDADDLTLSPDVPSYRRALHCLLLGRNSSQDIDLNTWYPEWPSTVDQPSTEKDAVVVKYESWNLIRSAGMFEVGPWTVKVGTKGWKVTLHPSGALAKSTWQRIEVDPGGLKISDVPDVPEVSIADKDSRVWSGYKPESEKAIYVTMAPPKDLARQGRASWIRSLGVVSWWIAASIVIAASAWPLRRKTDLAYTALQWAGVSAALGLTLLLLLQPSPRVNPWRAFIGISSGFTLVLLARPWLPLKQGSDGHHRGMRNRKAVACVFAGVAAVTGLLVIVSPHLFGLPTNLMPKASPPTSGIVGLALLDFSMLWLWLTAIVAWAWRFAREGKLGEPAGEGRPERPESSGVSPAAPLLRPVVVVGVALAVVAAVVVACRVFSFHKKWERADWMGDAGSVFGIDYRSALSQQLADFAFMGPQWIYTYTWVLAGIALVALLHSKSRTGPETSLGPEGVDLLLVTAVFAIVVVRAVPFAGSVAAVYGLWLPLNMVALYAVVKAGRRWSVLSRVDRKAETPCVVAELSDPAKHDQLMDDARRCRDLLHRLHLVDHAGAEETGRSSLEEQLHSLHRWRPTGCRHACLPDPVSVVDVALSWGPQPRWWGNALNAARWASLFGILPSVVTAWYQHVHGDKRWEFTVDLPTGIPDAVGSFLTREISFAGAGLVLGALWRVLPGERGPMRALNLFIAWLVPIIVVAALNHSIGLKQLGLATLNVILMLIVLTLTSMWVDTDTFRRERPYWTKRFGLLKSIYQVQGLSGQLAFLITQLAAAAGIWQAIATK
;
A
#
# COMPACT_ATOMS: atom_id res chain seq x y z
N MET A 1 11.20 -23.14 -28.17
CA MET A 1 10.71 -22.35 -26.99
C MET A 1 11.79 -21.52 -26.29
N ARG A 2 13.06 -21.95 -26.15
CA ARG A 2 14.12 -21.13 -25.50
C ARG A 2 14.43 -19.80 -26.23
N PHE A 3 14.32 -19.75 -27.56
CA PHE A 3 14.53 -18.53 -28.35
C PHE A 3 13.38 -17.52 -28.29
N LEU A 4 12.16 -17.94 -27.94
CA LEU A 4 11.00 -17.04 -27.91
C LEU A 4 11.02 -16.15 -26.67
N ALA A 5 11.38 -16.69 -25.51
CA ALA A 5 11.45 -15.93 -24.26
C ALA A 5 12.53 -14.83 -24.32
N TRP A 6 13.67 -15.11 -24.94
CA TRP A 6 14.72 -14.12 -25.16
C TRP A 6 14.26 -13.02 -26.12
N ARG A 7 13.51 -13.37 -27.17
CA ARG A 7 12.89 -12.39 -28.08
C ARG A 7 11.93 -11.45 -27.35
N TRP A 8 11.10 -11.95 -26.42
CA TRP A 8 10.18 -11.09 -25.66
C TRP A 8 10.89 -10.20 -24.63
N ILE A 9 11.95 -10.69 -23.98
CA ILE A 9 12.78 -9.87 -23.08
C ILE A 9 13.53 -8.80 -23.87
N LEU A 10 14.13 -9.16 -25.00
CA LEU A 10 14.76 -8.20 -25.91
C LEU A 10 13.74 -7.22 -26.49
N LEU A 11 12.52 -7.67 -26.81
CA LEU A 11 11.45 -6.80 -27.29
C LEU A 11 11.04 -5.83 -26.19
N ALA A 12 10.87 -6.28 -24.94
CA ALA A 12 10.55 -5.43 -23.80
C ALA A 12 11.67 -4.39 -23.53
N ILE A 13 12.93 -4.82 -23.58
CA ILE A 13 14.11 -3.94 -23.45
C ILE A 13 14.19 -2.97 -24.64
N ALA A 14 13.91 -3.42 -25.85
CA ALA A 14 13.92 -2.59 -27.05
C ALA A 14 12.74 -1.62 -27.11
N THR A 15 11.56 -2.00 -26.60
CA THR A 15 10.39 -1.12 -26.49
C THR A 15 10.58 -0.11 -25.38
N LEU A 16 11.19 -0.49 -24.25
CA LEU A 16 11.60 0.43 -23.20
C LEU A 16 12.68 1.39 -23.68
N GLY A 17 13.67 0.88 -24.40
CA GLY A 17 14.72 1.67 -25.03
C GLY A 17 14.14 2.63 -26.06
N CYS A 18 13.27 2.19 -26.97
CA CYS A 18 12.61 3.07 -27.93
C CYS A 18 11.73 4.12 -27.24
N TRP A 19 10.94 3.74 -26.23
CA TRP A 19 10.10 4.70 -25.50
C TRP A 19 10.90 5.72 -24.69
N ALA A 20 11.98 5.30 -24.02
CA ALA A 20 12.85 6.20 -23.27
C ALA A 20 13.74 7.07 -24.17
N VAL A 21 13.90 6.69 -25.44
CA VAL A 21 14.75 7.38 -26.42
C VAL A 21 13.95 8.24 -27.38
N LEU A 22 12.61 8.09 -27.46
CA LEU A 22 11.78 8.99 -28.24
C LEU A 22 12.00 10.43 -27.73
N PRO A 23 12.71 11.26 -28.50
CA PRO A 23 12.88 12.65 -28.13
C PRO A 23 11.50 13.29 -28.30
N VAL A 24 10.90 13.70 -27.20
CA VAL A 24 9.93 14.78 -27.32
C VAL A 24 10.77 16.02 -27.53
N GLU A 25 10.86 16.46 -28.78
CA GLU A 25 11.09 17.87 -29.07
C GLU A 25 9.88 18.61 -28.51
N ALA A 26 9.85 18.80 -27.19
CA ALA A 26 9.11 19.93 -26.65
C ALA A 26 9.73 21.12 -27.38
N HIS A 27 8.93 21.84 -28.15
CA HIS A 27 9.35 23.08 -28.79
C HIS A 27 9.58 24.10 -27.68
N ALA A 28 10.64 23.89 -26.92
CA ALA A 28 11.12 24.79 -25.91
C ALA A 28 11.58 26.03 -26.65
N VAL A 29 11.09 27.16 -26.18
CA VAL A 29 11.48 28.45 -26.68
C VAL A 29 12.93 28.70 -26.27
N ASP A 30 13.79 29.01 -27.24
CA ASP A 30 15.17 29.40 -27.02
C ASP A 30 15.24 30.63 -26.11
N ALA A 31 15.54 30.42 -24.82
CA ALA A 31 15.63 31.44 -23.78
C ALA A 31 16.71 32.51 -24.07
N SER A 32 17.60 32.27 -25.04
CA SER A 32 18.64 33.22 -25.44
C SER A 32 18.12 34.43 -26.22
N LYS A 33 16.84 34.41 -26.66
CA LYS A 33 16.22 35.43 -27.53
C LYS A 33 15.06 36.19 -26.88
N CYS A 34 15.16 36.54 -25.58
CA CYS A 34 14.22 37.50 -25.01
C CYS A 34 14.55 38.93 -25.49
N PRO A 35 13.64 39.63 -26.19
CA PRO A 35 13.88 41.00 -26.63
C PRO A 35 13.95 41.96 -25.44
N THR A 36 14.66 43.07 -25.63
CA THR A 36 14.79 44.11 -24.61
C THR A 36 13.49 44.91 -24.55
N ILE A 37 12.76 44.81 -23.45
CA ILE A 37 11.53 45.58 -23.22
C ILE A 37 11.91 47.06 -23.10
N GLY A 38 11.30 47.90 -23.95
CA GLY A 38 11.69 49.29 -24.12
C GLY A 38 11.38 50.18 -22.91
N GLU A 39 10.31 49.89 -22.17
CA GLU A 39 9.84 50.71 -21.04
C GLU A 39 9.35 49.85 -19.85
N PRO A 40 10.24 49.07 -19.20
CA PRO A 40 9.85 48.10 -18.18
C PRO A 40 9.24 48.74 -16.92
N HIS A 41 9.58 49.99 -16.61
CA HIS A 41 9.03 50.73 -15.46
C HIS A 41 7.53 51.04 -15.59
N LYS A 42 6.98 51.02 -16.81
CA LYS A 42 5.54 51.21 -17.08
C LYS A 42 4.73 49.92 -16.91
N ILE A 43 5.39 48.79 -16.72
CA ILE A 43 4.72 47.52 -16.40
C ILE A 43 4.25 47.60 -14.95
N ASN A 44 2.94 47.43 -14.76
CA ASN A 44 2.33 47.37 -13.45
C ASN A 44 2.02 45.94 -13.08
N VAL A 45 2.47 45.52 -11.90
CA VAL A 45 2.31 44.14 -11.40
C VAL A 45 1.54 44.14 -10.10
N THR A 46 0.56 43.24 -10.01
CA THR A 46 -0.01 42.81 -8.73
C THR A 46 0.25 41.32 -8.55
N ALA A 47 0.65 40.90 -7.36
CA ALA A 47 0.90 39.51 -7.05
C ALA A 47 0.31 39.13 -5.71
N GLU A 48 -0.35 37.98 -5.70
CA GLU A 48 -0.95 37.38 -4.53
C GLU A 48 -0.40 35.96 -4.40
N LEU A 49 0.03 35.59 -3.21
CA LEU A 49 0.41 34.24 -2.85
C LEU A 49 -0.42 33.82 -1.65
N SER A 50 -1.28 32.83 -1.83
CA SER A 50 -2.11 32.26 -0.79
C SER A 50 -1.69 30.82 -0.48
N PHE A 51 -1.66 30.50 0.80
CA PHE A 51 -1.52 29.14 1.28
C PHE A 51 -2.88 28.64 1.74
N SER A 52 -3.22 27.40 1.39
CA SER A 52 -4.46 26.79 1.88
C SER A 52 -4.21 25.39 2.39
N ARG A 53 -4.76 25.13 3.58
CA ARG A 53 -4.73 23.83 4.24
C ARG A 53 -6.11 23.17 4.15
N LYS A 54 -6.58 22.91 2.93
CA LYS A 54 -7.79 22.10 2.71
C LYS A 54 -7.56 20.63 3.09
N HIS A 55 -6.33 20.15 2.92
CA HIS A 55 -5.95 18.78 3.26
C HIS A 55 -4.90 18.74 4.37
N THR A 56 -4.91 17.65 5.14
CA THR A 56 -4.02 17.49 6.30
C THR A 56 -2.62 17.00 5.92
N GLU A 57 -2.45 16.46 4.72
CA GLU A 57 -1.21 15.85 4.24
C GLU A 57 -0.35 16.79 3.39
N PHE A 58 -0.91 17.90 2.91
CA PHE A 58 -0.24 18.86 2.07
C PHE A 58 -0.77 20.26 2.30
N VAL A 59 0.07 21.27 2.06
CA VAL A 59 -0.34 22.67 1.97
C VAL A 59 -0.32 23.04 0.49
N LYS A 60 -1.45 23.54 -0.03
CA LYS A 60 -1.51 24.07 -1.39
C LYS A 60 -1.01 25.51 -1.35
N ALA A 61 0.03 25.81 -2.10
CA ALA A 61 0.43 27.17 -2.42
C ALA A 61 -0.19 27.54 -3.76
N LEU A 62 -0.86 28.68 -3.83
CA LEU A 62 -1.50 29.22 -5.03
C LEU A 62 -1.01 30.65 -5.22
N GLN A 63 -0.51 30.97 -6.40
CA GLN A 63 -0.19 32.34 -6.76
C GLN A 63 -1.06 32.82 -7.91
N VAL A 64 -1.43 34.10 -7.83
CA VAL A 64 -2.05 34.86 -8.91
C VAL A 64 -1.20 36.09 -9.14
N THR A 65 -0.70 36.29 -10.36
CA THR A 65 0.00 37.52 -10.75
C THR A 65 -0.73 38.14 -11.93
N THR A 66 -1.10 39.40 -11.79
CA THR A 66 -1.68 40.20 -12.86
C THR A 66 -0.66 41.21 -13.34
N ILE A 67 -0.36 41.19 -14.64
CA ILE A 67 0.66 42.01 -15.27
C ILE A 67 -0.01 42.86 -16.32
N LYS A 68 0.09 44.18 -16.18
CA LYS A 68 -0.37 45.13 -17.21
C LYS A 68 0.84 45.57 -18.03
N VAL A 69 0.90 45.09 -19.27
CA VAL A 69 1.98 45.40 -20.22
C VAL A 69 1.48 46.45 -21.22
N PRO A 70 2.11 47.63 -21.33
CA PRO A 70 1.72 48.63 -22.32
C PRO A 70 1.99 48.14 -23.74
N LYS A 71 1.08 48.42 -24.68
CA LYS A 71 1.22 47.99 -26.09
C LYS A 71 2.29 48.78 -26.87
N GLN A 72 2.51 50.05 -26.49
CA GLN A 72 3.49 50.90 -27.17
C GLN A 72 4.93 50.45 -26.86
N LYS A 73 5.72 50.19 -27.93
CA LYS A 73 7.15 49.82 -27.88
C LYS A 73 7.49 48.49 -27.20
N ASN A 74 6.53 47.57 -27.07
CA ASN A 74 6.77 46.21 -26.60
C ASN A 74 6.42 45.20 -27.71
N GLU A 75 7.43 44.64 -28.36
CA GLU A 75 7.27 43.68 -29.47
C GLU A 75 6.52 42.41 -29.04
N ASP A 76 6.70 41.99 -27.78
CA ASP A 76 6.05 40.79 -27.21
C ASP A 76 4.58 41.02 -26.78
N ALA A 77 4.08 42.26 -26.79
CA ALA A 77 2.73 42.56 -26.29
C ALA A 77 1.64 41.91 -27.14
N ASP A 78 1.84 41.83 -28.46
CA ASP A 78 0.89 41.18 -29.37
C ASP A 78 0.90 39.65 -29.18
N ASP A 79 2.07 39.05 -28.93
CA ASP A 79 2.20 37.62 -28.64
C ASP A 79 1.53 37.21 -27.31
N LEU A 80 1.52 38.12 -26.32
CA LEU A 80 0.79 37.95 -25.06
C LEU A 80 -0.73 37.97 -25.24
N THR A 81 -1.27 38.29 -26.42
CA THR A 81 -2.71 38.20 -26.72
C THR A 81 -3.14 36.85 -27.29
N LEU A 82 -2.19 35.99 -27.64
CA LEU A 82 -2.44 34.69 -28.24
C LEU A 82 -2.90 33.65 -27.21
N SER A 83 -3.41 32.52 -27.70
CA SER A 83 -3.80 31.40 -26.84
C SER A 83 -2.59 30.83 -26.08
N PRO A 84 -2.75 30.37 -24.82
CA PRO A 84 -1.69 29.75 -24.03
C PRO A 84 -0.98 28.56 -24.71
N ASP A 85 -1.69 27.87 -25.59
CA ASP A 85 -1.15 26.73 -26.33
C ASP A 85 -0.16 27.15 -27.43
N VAL A 86 -0.12 28.43 -27.82
CA VAL A 86 0.74 28.91 -28.90
C VAL A 86 2.18 29.11 -28.39
N PRO A 87 3.22 28.61 -29.10
CA PRO A 87 4.61 28.77 -28.66
C PRO A 87 5.07 30.23 -28.51
N SER A 88 4.55 31.16 -29.30
CA SER A 88 4.86 32.59 -29.18
C SER A 88 4.28 33.22 -27.91
N TYR A 89 3.08 32.83 -27.49
CA TYR A 89 2.53 33.22 -26.19
C TYR A 89 3.45 32.77 -25.04
N ARG A 90 3.84 31.49 -25.04
CA ARG A 90 4.71 30.91 -24.00
C ARG A 90 6.08 31.59 -23.96
N ARG A 91 6.64 31.93 -25.13
CA ARG A 91 7.87 32.74 -25.25
C ARG A 91 7.73 34.10 -24.60
N ALA A 92 6.70 34.85 -24.98
CA ALA A 92 6.46 36.18 -24.45
C ALA A 92 6.24 36.13 -22.93
N LEU A 93 5.48 35.14 -22.45
CA LEU A 93 5.26 34.93 -21.01
C LEU A 93 6.56 34.55 -20.27
N HIS A 94 7.41 33.70 -20.85
CA HIS A 94 8.71 33.36 -20.29
C HIS A 94 9.64 34.57 -20.19
N CYS A 95 9.73 35.39 -21.24
CA CYS A 95 10.55 36.59 -21.23
C CYS A 95 10.04 37.63 -20.24
N LEU A 96 8.73 37.70 -20.05
CA LEU A 96 8.09 38.53 -19.04
C LEU A 96 8.43 38.05 -17.62
N LEU A 97 8.22 36.76 -17.31
CA LEU A 97 8.32 36.21 -15.95
C LEU A 97 9.74 35.79 -15.53
N LEU A 98 10.43 35.01 -16.35
CA LEU A 98 11.68 34.33 -16.00
C LEU A 98 12.92 35.03 -16.59
N GLY A 99 12.80 35.58 -17.80
CA GLY A 99 13.90 36.28 -18.48
C GLY A 99 15.12 35.40 -18.75
N ARG A 100 16.32 36.01 -18.76
CA ARG A 100 17.58 35.35 -19.16
C ARG A 100 18.36 34.69 -18.01
N ASN A 101 18.02 34.99 -16.76
CA ASN A 101 18.83 34.67 -15.58
C ASN A 101 18.05 33.83 -14.58
N SER A 102 18.26 32.52 -14.58
CA SER A 102 17.84 31.67 -13.46
C SER A 102 18.71 30.43 -13.27
N SER A 103 20.01 30.49 -13.57
CA SER A 103 20.96 29.43 -13.19
C SER A 103 21.18 29.43 -11.67
N GLN A 104 20.25 28.86 -10.91
CA GLN A 104 20.49 28.49 -9.51
C GLN A 104 21.03 27.06 -9.47
N ASP A 105 21.96 26.80 -8.55
CA ASP A 105 22.47 25.45 -8.24
C ASP A 105 21.34 24.67 -7.55
N ILE A 106 20.39 24.18 -8.34
CA ILE A 106 19.15 23.53 -7.89
C ILE A 106 19.38 22.01 -7.83
N ASP A 107 19.15 21.44 -6.65
CA ASP A 107 19.08 19.99 -6.49
C ASP A 107 17.75 19.46 -7.07
N LEU A 108 17.81 18.88 -8.27
CA LEU A 108 16.68 18.31 -9.02
C LEU A 108 15.83 17.30 -8.21
N ASN A 109 16.43 16.65 -7.21
CA ASN A 109 15.72 15.70 -6.35
C ASN A 109 14.83 16.37 -5.31
N THR A 110 15.14 17.60 -4.94
CA THR A 110 14.38 18.39 -3.96
C THR A 110 13.55 19.49 -4.60
N TRP A 111 13.66 19.64 -5.92
CA TRP A 111 12.98 20.66 -6.70
C TRP A 111 11.62 20.16 -7.22
N TYR A 112 10.62 21.04 -7.16
CA TYR A 112 9.26 20.78 -7.59
C TYR A 112 8.77 21.95 -8.45
N PRO A 113 8.77 21.83 -9.79
CA PRO A 113 8.21 22.87 -10.66
C PRO A 113 6.75 23.12 -10.32
N GLU A 114 6.29 24.33 -10.60
CA GLU A 114 4.89 24.73 -10.45
C GLU A 114 3.95 23.95 -11.37
N TRP A 115 2.66 23.93 -11.04
CA TRP A 115 1.62 23.51 -11.96
C TRP A 115 0.88 24.73 -12.52
N PRO A 116 0.74 24.87 -13.84
CA PRO A 116 -0.17 25.86 -14.41
C PRO A 116 -1.62 25.45 -14.07
N SER A 117 -2.47 26.35 -13.56
CA SER A 117 -3.89 26.06 -13.38
C SER A 117 -4.72 26.49 -14.57
N THR A 118 -4.54 27.74 -15.00
CA THR A 118 -5.21 28.33 -16.16
C THR A 118 -4.54 29.66 -16.44
N VAL A 119 -4.20 29.90 -17.70
CA VAL A 119 -3.93 31.26 -18.16
C VAL A 119 -5.27 31.77 -18.71
N ASP A 120 -5.88 32.72 -18.01
CA ASP A 120 -7.10 33.37 -18.51
C ASP A 120 -6.79 34.02 -19.87
N GLN A 121 -7.76 34.00 -20.81
CA GLN A 121 -7.57 34.70 -22.08
C GLN A 121 -7.16 36.15 -21.79
N PRO A 122 -6.01 36.60 -22.31
CA PRO A 122 -5.47 37.93 -22.05
C PRO A 122 -6.51 38.98 -22.45
N SER A 123 -6.91 39.83 -21.50
CA SER A 123 -7.84 40.91 -21.81
C SER A 123 -7.06 42.09 -22.37
N THR A 124 -7.51 42.58 -23.53
CA THR A 124 -6.94 43.76 -24.16
C THR A 124 -7.68 44.99 -23.66
N GLU A 125 -7.01 45.81 -22.85
CA GLU A 125 -7.42 47.19 -22.61
C GLU A 125 -6.98 48.07 -23.80
N LYS A 126 -7.51 49.30 -23.91
CA LYS A 126 -7.25 50.19 -25.06
C LYS A 126 -5.75 50.39 -25.35
N ASP A 127 -4.92 50.52 -24.30
CA ASP A 127 -3.48 50.82 -24.41
C ASP A 127 -2.56 49.76 -23.75
N ALA A 128 -3.12 48.69 -23.18
CA ALA A 128 -2.37 47.67 -22.45
C ALA A 128 -2.94 46.26 -22.65
N VAL A 129 -2.07 45.27 -22.50
CA VAL A 129 -2.42 43.84 -22.41
C VAL A 129 -2.37 43.45 -20.95
N VAL A 130 -3.46 42.89 -20.44
CA VAL A 130 -3.55 42.41 -19.07
C VAL A 130 -3.40 40.90 -19.08
N VAL A 131 -2.28 40.43 -18.54
CA VAL A 131 -1.97 39.02 -18.40
C VAL A 131 -2.25 38.62 -16.96
N LYS A 132 -3.24 37.74 -16.76
CA LYS A 132 -3.47 37.10 -15.47
C LYS A 132 -2.92 35.68 -15.51
N TYR A 133 -1.94 35.45 -14.66
CA TYR A 133 -1.19 34.21 -14.61
C TYR A 133 -1.37 33.54 -13.24
N GLU A 134 -1.88 32.32 -13.25
CA GLU A 134 -2.16 31.53 -12.06
C GLU A 134 -1.37 30.22 -12.07
N SER A 135 -0.68 29.94 -10.97
CA SER A 135 0.07 28.71 -10.77
C SER A 135 -0.10 28.19 -9.34
N TRP A 136 0.14 26.90 -9.14
CA TRP A 136 -0.01 26.27 -7.83
C TRP A 136 1.00 25.14 -7.60
N ASN A 137 1.19 24.77 -6.33
CA ASN A 137 2.02 23.62 -5.96
C ASN A 137 1.51 22.97 -4.66
N LEU A 138 1.85 21.69 -4.44
CA LEU A 138 1.45 20.92 -3.26
C LEU A 138 2.66 20.58 -2.40
N ILE A 139 2.73 21.21 -1.23
CA ILE A 139 3.87 21.08 -0.32
C ILE A 139 3.59 19.95 0.68
N ARG A 140 4.30 18.82 0.52
CA ARG A 140 4.22 17.65 1.42
C ARG A 140 5.51 17.37 2.19
N SER A 141 6.67 17.72 1.64
CA SER A 141 7.97 17.37 2.20
C SER A 141 8.99 18.49 2.02
N ALA A 142 10.17 18.34 2.64
CA ALA A 142 11.26 19.29 2.45
C ALA A 142 11.68 19.37 0.98
N GLY A 143 11.94 20.57 0.50
CA GLY A 143 12.23 20.82 -0.91
C GLY A 143 12.09 22.29 -1.29
N MET A 144 12.30 22.57 -2.56
CA MET A 144 12.13 23.87 -3.20
C MET A 144 10.95 23.76 -4.15
N PHE A 145 9.91 24.56 -3.91
CA PHE A 145 8.67 24.56 -4.67
C PHE A 145 8.53 25.89 -5.39
N GLU A 146 8.32 25.84 -6.70
CA GLU A 146 8.04 27.03 -7.50
C GLU A 146 6.54 27.23 -7.60
N VAL A 147 6.13 28.51 -7.54
CA VAL A 147 4.75 28.97 -7.67
C VAL A 147 4.78 30.38 -8.28
N GLY A 148 4.89 30.46 -9.60
CA GLY A 148 5.04 31.68 -10.37
C GLY A 148 6.35 32.39 -10.04
N PRO A 149 6.34 33.71 -9.77
CA PRO A 149 7.55 34.45 -9.38
C PRO A 149 8.02 34.12 -7.95
N TRP A 150 7.40 33.17 -7.25
CA TRP A 150 7.74 32.80 -5.89
C TRP A 150 8.46 31.47 -5.81
N THR A 151 9.39 31.39 -4.86
CA THR A 151 10.00 30.14 -4.42
C THR A 151 9.68 29.90 -2.95
N VAL A 152 9.20 28.70 -2.65
CA VAL A 152 8.98 28.22 -1.28
C VAL A 152 10.03 27.16 -0.95
N LYS A 153 11.04 27.53 -0.16
CA LYS A 153 12.05 26.61 0.35
C LYS A 153 11.62 26.05 1.71
N VAL A 154 11.27 24.79 1.73
CA VAL A 154 10.74 24.07 2.89
C VAL A 154 11.89 23.36 3.60
N GLY A 155 12.29 23.90 4.76
CA GLY A 155 13.36 23.34 5.60
C GLY A 155 12.89 22.92 6.99
N THR A 156 13.81 22.31 7.76
CA THR A 156 13.56 21.87 9.14
C THR A 156 13.45 23.01 10.15
N LYS A 157 14.05 24.16 9.82
CA LYS A 157 14.09 25.39 10.63
C LYS A 157 12.93 26.37 10.33
N GLY A 158 12.18 26.14 9.25
CA GLY A 158 11.15 27.06 8.77
C GLY A 158 10.96 26.94 7.26
N TRP A 159 9.89 27.53 6.75
CA TRP A 159 9.68 27.73 5.33
C TRP A 159 10.14 29.13 4.97
N LYS A 160 10.98 29.24 3.95
CA LYS A 160 11.40 30.53 3.40
C LYS A 160 10.66 30.73 2.09
N VAL A 161 9.78 31.72 2.06
CA VAL A 161 9.07 32.15 0.87
C VAL A 161 9.81 33.36 0.33
N THR A 162 10.15 33.38 -0.95
CA THR A 162 10.93 34.47 -1.56
C THR A 162 10.33 34.83 -2.91
N LEU A 163 10.11 36.13 -3.12
CA LEU A 163 9.73 36.67 -4.42
C LEU A 163 11.00 36.90 -5.24
N HIS A 164 11.01 36.41 -6.46
CA HIS A 164 12.08 36.58 -7.42
C HIS A 164 11.56 37.33 -8.67
N PRO A 165 11.54 38.68 -8.64
CA PRO A 165 11.22 39.47 -9.82
C PRO A 165 12.32 39.27 -10.88
N SER A 166 12.06 38.48 -11.91
CA SER A 166 13.01 38.18 -12.99
C SER A 166 12.56 38.75 -14.33
N GLY A 167 13.46 38.69 -15.32
CA GLY A 167 13.21 39.20 -16.67
C GLY A 167 12.75 40.66 -16.69
N ALA A 168 11.61 40.89 -17.33
CA ALA A 168 10.96 42.20 -17.41
C ALA A 168 10.58 42.79 -16.04
N LEU A 169 10.18 41.92 -15.12
CA LEU A 169 9.60 42.32 -13.83
C LEU A 169 10.65 42.81 -12.84
N ALA A 170 11.93 42.58 -13.10
CA ALA A 170 13.04 43.10 -12.29
C ALA A 170 13.09 44.64 -12.28
N LYS A 171 12.53 45.29 -13.31
CA LYS A 171 12.50 46.76 -13.47
C LYS A 171 11.09 47.34 -13.43
N SER A 172 10.07 46.53 -13.12
CA SER A 172 8.67 46.94 -13.13
C SER A 172 8.21 47.60 -11.82
N THR A 173 7.05 48.25 -11.86
CA THR A 173 6.41 48.82 -10.66
C THR A 173 5.41 47.81 -10.09
N TRP A 174 5.66 47.32 -8.88
CA TRP A 174 4.77 46.39 -8.20
C TRP A 174 3.77 47.17 -7.33
N GLN A 175 2.53 47.26 -7.80
CA GLN A 175 1.49 48.07 -7.16
C GLN A 175 1.05 47.48 -5.83
N ARG A 176 0.88 46.15 -5.78
CA ARG A 176 0.43 45.41 -4.60
C ARG A 176 1.01 44.00 -4.62
N ILE A 177 1.67 43.63 -3.54
CA ILE A 177 2.18 42.28 -3.29
C ILE A 177 1.53 41.81 -2.00
N GLU A 178 0.84 40.68 -2.06
CA GLU A 178 0.11 40.13 -0.92
C GLU A 178 0.53 38.69 -0.66
N VAL A 179 0.83 38.39 0.61
CA VAL A 179 1.10 37.02 1.08
C VAL A 179 0.10 36.68 2.16
N ASP A 180 -0.82 35.77 1.83
CA ASP A 180 -1.78 35.17 2.76
C ASP A 180 -1.24 33.80 3.23
N PRO A 181 -0.76 33.68 4.48
CA PRO A 181 -0.24 32.44 5.03
C PRO A 181 -1.32 31.37 5.30
N GLY A 182 -2.61 31.65 5.13
CA GLY A 182 -3.68 30.65 5.28
C GLY A 182 -3.78 30.04 6.67
N GLY A 183 -3.51 30.85 7.70
CA GLY A 183 -3.44 30.41 9.10
C GLY A 183 -2.09 29.82 9.52
N LEU A 184 -1.06 29.84 8.67
CA LEU A 184 0.33 29.57 9.09
C LEU A 184 0.89 30.77 9.87
N LYS A 185 1.78 30.50 10.85
CA LYS A 185 2.44 31.59 11.56
C LYS A 185 3.51 32.20 10.66
N ILE A 186 3.35 33.48 10.37
CA ILE A 186 4.32 34.29 9.66
C ILE A 186 5.26 34.97 10.66
N SER A 187 6.53 35.10 10.29
CA SER A 187 7.51 35.85 11.08
C SER A 187 8.28 36.77 10.16
N ASP A 188 8.24 38.04 10.50
CA ASP A 188 8.93 39.11 9.79
C ASP A 188 10.42 39.04 10.12
N VAL A 189 11.27 39.28 9.11
CA VAL A 189 12.72 39.29 9.28
C VAL A 189 13.20 40.74 9.23
N PRO A 190 14.12 41.18 10.10
CA PRO A 190 14.52 42.59 10.24
C PRO A 190 15.12 43.27 8.99
N ASP A 191 15.28 42.56 7.88
CA ASP A 191 15.99 42.99 6.67
C ASP A 191 15.10 43.07 5.40
N VAL A 192 13.78 43.17 5.56
CA VAL A 192 12.78 43.17 4.48
C VAL A 192 12.22 44.60 4.26
N PRO A 193 11.79 44.99 3.04
CA PRO A 193 11.11 46.26 2.79
C PRO A 193 9.93 46.50 3.74
N GLU A 194 9.69 47.75 4.12
CA GLU A 194 8.66 48.14 5.08
C GLU A 194 7.27 47.66 4.61
N VAL A 195 6.61 46.88 5.45
CA VAL A 195 5.31 46.27 5.14
C VAL A 195 4.26 47.38 5.19
N SER A 196 3.56 47.63 4.08
CA SER A 196 2.53 48.68 4.00
C SER A 196 1.30 48.34 4.85
N ILE A 197 0.92 47.05 4.91
CA ILE A 197 -0.14 46.55 5.79
C ILE A 197 0.32 45.23 6.40
N ALA A 198 0.48 45.20 7.73
CA ALA A 198 0.77 44.00 8.49
C ALA A 198 -0.46 43.64 9.33
N ASP A 199 -1.34 42.79 8.80
CA ASP A 199 -2.44 42.21 9.56
C ASP A 199 -2.01 40.87 10.15
N LYS A 200 -2.78 40.32 11.09
CA LYS A 200 -2.57 38.97 11.61
C LYS A 200 -2.61 37.90 10.52
N ASP A 201 -3.39 38.15 9.47
CA ASP A 201 -3.75 37.17 8.45
C ASP A 201 -3.14 37.45 7.07
N SER A 202 -2.41 38.55 6.87
CA SER A 202 -1.69 38.79 5.60
C SER A 202 -0.53 39.78 5.76
N ARG A 203 0.34 39.81 4.74
CA ARG A 203 1.37 40.85 4.57
C ARG A 203 1.18 41.49 3.21
N VAL A 204 1.07 42.82 3.19
CA VAL A 204 0.90 43.58 1.94
C VAL A 204 2.01 44.61 1.80
N TRP A 205 2.64 44.63 0.64
CA TRP A 205 3.57 45.66 0.21
C TRP A 205 2.96 46.42 -0.97
N SER A 206 3.02 47.75 -0.92
CA SER A 206 2.49 48.64 -1.96
C SER A 206 3.60 49.49 -2.55
N GLY A 207 3.64 49.59 -3.87
CA GLY A 207 4.61 50.44 -4.58
C GLY A 207 6.05 49.91 -4.59
N TYR A 208 6.26 48.61 -4.40
CA TYR A 208 7.57 47.96 -4.37
C TYR A 208 8.31 48.09 -5.72
N LYS A 209 9.59 48.49 -5.66
CA LYS A 209 10.47 48.59 -6.84
C LYS A 209 11.69 47.67 -6.69
N PRO A 210 11.74 46.53 -7.41
CA PRO A 210 12.78 45.53 -7.23
C PRO A 210 14.21 46.01 -7.50
N GLU A 211 14.38 47.01 -8.39
CA GLU A 211 15.70 47.55 -8.76
C GLU A 211 16.32 48.42 -7.65
N SER A 212 15.50 49.05 -6.82
CA SER A 212 15.93 49.97 -5.76
C SER A 212 15.82 49.39 -4.35
N GLU A 213 15.19 48.22 -4.19
CA GLU A 213 14.83 47.66 -2.88
C GLU A 213 15.31 46.21 -2.72
N LYS A 214 15.50 45.77 -1.47
CA LYS A 214 15.86 44.38 -1.16
C LYS A 214 14.75 43.41 -1.59
N ALA A 215 15.11 42.16 -1.89
CA ALA A 215 14.15 41.12 -2.24
C ALA A 215 13.15 40.88 -1.10
N ILE A 216 11.87 40.67 -1.45
CA ILE A 216 10.84 40.30 -0.47
C ILE A 216 11.03 38.83 -0.10
N TYR A 217 11.23 38.57 1.19
CA TYR A 217 11.25 37.23 1.73
C TYR A 217 10.54 37.16 3.07
N VAL A 218 9.81 36.06 3.27
CA VAL A 218 8.97 35.82 4.43
C VAL A 218 9.36 34.46 5.01
N THR A 219 9.42 34.38 6.34
CA THR A 219 9.56 33.09 7.02
C THR A 219 8.21 32.65 7.56
N MET A 220 7.87 31.39 7.30
CA MET A 220 6.66 30.77 7.81
C MET A 220 7.01 29.57 8.67
N ALA A 221 6.32 29.41 9.78
CA ALA A 221 6.45 28.21 10.58
C ALA A 221 5.71 27.06 9.89
N PRO A 222 6.35 25.91 9.63
CA PRO A 222 5.66 24.74 9.15
C PRO A 222 4.50 24.36 10.09
N PRO A 223 3.39 23.81 9.57
CA PRO A 223 2.41 23.11 10.40
C PRO A 223 3.12 22.14 11.34
N LYS A 224 2.70 22.07 12.61
CA LYS A 224 3.33 21.19 13.62
C LYS A 224 3.51 19.75 13.12
N ASP A 225 2.56 19.27 12.32
CA ASP A 225 2.56 17.92 11.76
C ASP A 225 3.66 17.72 10.69
N LEU A 226 3.85 18.70 9.79
CA LEU A 226 4.90 18.69 8.75
C LEU A 226 6.28 19.01 9.33
N ALA A 227 6.36 19.91 10.33
CA ALA A 227 7.59 20.25 11.04
C ALA A 227 8.24 19.02 11.68
N ARG A 228 7.42 18.10 12.21
CA ARG A 228 7.86 16.86 12.83
C ARG A 228 8.30 15.81 11.80
N GLN A 229 7.66 15.77 10.62
CA GLN A 229 8.07 14.90 9.51
C GLN A 229 9.47 15.27 8.98
N GLY A 230 9.80 16.56 8.88
CA GLY A 230 11.11 17.02 8.39
C GLY A 230 12.26 16.82 9.38
N ARG A 231 12.02 16.90 10.69
CA ARG A 231 13.06 16.81 11.74
C ARG A 231 13.43 15.37 12.15
N ALA A 232 12.69 14.36 11.68
CA ALA A 232 12.71 12.99 12.21
C ALA A 232 13.07 11.91 11.17
N SER A 233 13.83 12.21 10.12
CA SER A 233 14.11 11.21 9.06
C SER A 233 14.82 9.96 9.61
N TRP A 234 15.76 10.12 10.55
CA TRP A 234 16.46 9.01 11.19
C TRP A 234 15.54 8.20 12.14
N ILE A 235 14.64 8.86 12.86
CA ILE A 235 13.65 8.19 13.72
C ILE A 235 12.68 7.38 12.86
N ARG A 236 12.30 7.89 11.68
CA ARG A 236 11.48 7.16 10.70
C ARG A 236 12.17 5.86 10.26
N SER A 237 13.44 5.95 9.91
CA SER A 237 14.24 4.79 9.50
C SER A 237 14.42 3.79 10.65
N LEU A 238 14.66 4.25 11.88
CA LEU A 238 14.70 3.38 13.07
C LEU A 238 13.37 2.67 13.32
N GLY A 239 12.25 3.37 13.14
CA GLY A 239 10.91 2.78 13.27
C GLY A 239 10.69 1.61 12.33
N VAL A 240 10.98 1.82 11.04
CA VAL A 240 10.87 0.77 10.02
C VAL A 240 11.75 -0.43 10.40
N VAL A 241 12.98 -0.20 10.84
CA VAL A 241 13.93 -1.27 11.18
C VAL A 241 13.54 -2.00 12.45
N SER A 242 13.06 -1.28 13.46
CA SER A 242 12.52 -1.88 14.69
C SER A 242 11.37 -2.84 14.37
N TRP A 243 10.53 -2.50 13.38
CA TRP A 243 9.47 -3.37 12.90
C TRP A 243 10.02 -4.64 12.27
N TRP A 244 11.02 -4.55 11.39
CA TRP A 244 11.63 -5.73 10.74
C TRP A 244 12.36 -6.64 11.73
N ILE A 245 13.06 -6.06 12.69
CA ILE A 245 13.71 -6.81 13.77
C ILE A 245 12.65 -7.52 14.60
N ALA A 246 11.61 -6.81 15.04
CA ALA A 246 10.53 -7.39 15.83
C ALA A 246 9.77 -8.49 15.05
N ALA A 247 9.47 -8.28 13.76
CA ALA A 247 8.86 -9.28 12.91
C ALA A 247 9.75 -10.53 12.77
N SER A 248 11.07 -10.33 12.61
CA SER A 248 12.03 -11.43 12.53
C SER A 248 12.11 -12.22 13.84
N ILE A 249 12.07 -11.54 14.99
CA ILE A 249 12.00 -12.18 16.31
C ILE A 249 10.71 -13.01 16.44
N VAL A 250 9.56 -12.47 16.01
CA VAL A 250 8.27 -13.18 16.05
C VAL A 250 8.30 -14.43 15.16
N ILE A 251 8.84 -14.34 13.94
CA ILE A 251 8.99 -15.50 13.04
C ILE A 251 9.91 -16.54 13.68
N ALA A 252 11.06 -16.11 14.22
CA ALA A 252 12.02 -17.01 14.84
C ALA A 252 11.43 -17.71 16.06
N ALA A 253 10.76 -16.97 16.95
CA ALA A 253 10.06 -17.52 18.11
C ALA A 253 8.97 -18.53 17.71
N SER A 254 8.25 -18.27 16.61
CA SER A 254 7.20 -19.16 16.11
C SER A 254 7.75 -20.43 15.44
N ALA A 255 8.87 -20.33 14.72
CA ALA A 255 9.49 -21.44 14.02
C ALA A 255 10.40 -22.31 14.91
N TRP A 256 10.99 -21.73 15.97
CA TRP A 256 11.96 -22.41 16.83
C TRP A 256 11.46 -23.73 17.44
N PRO A 257 10.22 -23.84 17.97
CA PRO A 257 9.69 -25.09 18.50
C PRO A 257 9.58 -26.21 17.44
N LEU A 258 9.57 -25.83 16.17
CA LEU A 258 9.35 -26.72 15.02
C LEU A 258 10.65 -27.10 14.29
N ARG A 259 11.79 -26.51 14.66
CA ARG A 259 13.08 -26.70 13.96
C ARG A 259 13.55 -28.15 13.84
N ARG A 260 13.21 -29.00 14.81
CA ARG A 260 13.57 -30.43 14.81
C ARG A 260 12.55 -31.30 14.05
N LYS A 261 11.38 -30.75 13.71
CA LYS A 261 10.25 -31.50 13.16
C LYS A 261 10.06 -31.27 11.66
N THR A 262 10.48 -30.12 11.14
CA THR A 262 10.23 -29.73 9.74
C THR A 262 11.37 -28.87 9.19
N ASP A 263 11.81 -29.17 7.96
CA ASP A 263 12.80 -28.34 7.23
C ASP A 263 12.28 -26.91 6.98
N LEU A 264 10.96 -26.74 6.83
CA LEU A 264 10.29 -25.44 6.69
C LEU A 264 10.61 -24.50 7.85
N ALA A 265 10.68 -25.02 9.08
CA ALA A 265 10.99 -24.21 10.26
C ALA A 265 12.43 -23.70 10.23
N TYR A 266 13.37 -24.51 9.73
CA TYR A 266 14.74 -24.08 9.50
C TYR A 266 14.82 -23.00 8.42
N THR A 267 14.07 -23.15 7.32
CA THR A 267 13.95 -22.14 6.27
C THR A 267 13.35 -20.82 6.79
N ALA A 268 12.32 -20.89 7.64
CA ALA A 268 11.73 -19.70 8.27
C ALA A 268 12.71 -18.98 9.21
N LEU A 269 13.52 -19.74 9.97
CA LEU A 269 14.61 -19.18 10.79
C LEU A 269 15.70 -18.52 9.94
N GLN A 270 16.09 -19.14 8.82
CA GLN A 270 17.01 -18.54 7.86
C GLN A 270 16.48 -17.21 7.34
N TRP A 271 15.21 -17.17 6.92
CA TRP A 271 14.57 -15.94 6.46
C TRP A 271 14.51 -14.87 7.54
N ALA A 272 14.18 -15.23 8.79
CA ALA A 272 14.17 -14.29 9.91
C ALA A 272 15.56 -13.64 10.11
N GLY A 273 16.63 -14.43 10.09
CA GLY A 273 18.00 -13.92 10.20
C GLY A 273 18.37 -13.02 9.02
N VAL A 274 18.09 -13.45 7.79
CA VAL A 274 18.38 -12.69 6.56
C VAL A 274 17.57 -11.39 6.51
N SER A 275 16.29 -11.44 6.85
CA SER A 275 15.40 -10.28 6.89
C SER A 275 15.90 -9.24 7.90
N ALA A 276 16.26 -9.65 9.12
CA ALA A 276 16.82 -8.75 10.13
C ALA A 276 18.15 -8.12 9.68
N ALA A 277 19.05 -8.95 9.12
CA ALA A 277 20.33 -8.49 8.59
C ALA A 277 20.13 -7.46 7.47
N LEU A 278 19.27 -7.76 6.48
CA LEU A 278 18.94 -6.83 5.40
C LEU A 278 18.34 -5.53 5.92
N GLY A 279 17.41 -5.59 6.87
CA GLY A 279 16.82 -4.39 7.47
C GLY A 279 17.89 -3.49 8.10
N LEU A 280 18.85 -4.09 8.81
CA LEU A 280 19.99 -3.38 9.41
C LEU A 280 20.95 -2.84 8.34
N THR A 281 21.26 -3.62 7.31
CA THR A 281 22.13 -3.21 6.19
C THR A 281 21.52 -2.03 5.43
N LEU A 282 20.21 -2.09 5.12
CA LEU A 282 19.48 -1.00 4.46
C LEU A 282 19.45 0.26 5.35
N LEU A 283 19.32 0.12 6.67
CA LEU A 283 19.37 1.26 7.59
C LEU A 283 20.74 1.94 7.63
N LEU A 284 21.81 1.14 7.73
CA LEU A 284 23.15 1.64 7.99
C LEU A 284 23.84 2.14 6.71
N LEU A 285 23.62 1.46 5.58
CA LEU A 285 24.39 1.71 4.35
C LEU A 285 23.63 2.55 3.31
N LEU A 286 22.29 2.63 3.40
CA LEU A 286 21.43 3.29 2.42
C LEU A 286 20.72 4.53 2.98
N GLN A 287 21.21 5.14 4.06
CA GLN A 287 20.71 6.45 4.48
C GLN A 287 20.85 7.47 3.34
N PRO A 288 19.88 8.38 3.16
CA PRO A 288 19.99 9.43 2.14
C PRO A 288 21.28 10.21 2.39
N SER A 289 22.30 9.99 1.54
CA SER A 289 23.50 10.80 1.53
C SER A 289 23.44 11.63 0.27
N PRO A 290 23.85 12.91 0.32
CA PRO A 290 23.82 13.79 -0.85
C PRO A 290 24.79 13.37 -1.96
N ARG A 291 25.60 12.32 -1.74
CA ARG A 291 26.46 11.73 -2.76
C ARG A 291 26.02 10.31 -3.07
N VAL A 292 25.71 10.09 -4.33
CA VAL A 292 25.55 8.77 -4.92
C VAL A 292 26.88 8.01 -4.81
N ASN A 293 26.83 6.84 -4.17
CA ASN A 293 27.97 5.96 -4.02
C ASN A 293 27.69 4.67 -4.80
N PRO A 294 28.45 4.33 -5.87
CA PRO A 294 28.24 3.13 -6.66
C PRO A 294 28.25 1.84 -5.81
N TRP A 295 28.92 1.85 -4.66
CA TRP A 295 28.88 0.75 -3.69
C TRP A 295 27.46 0.39 -3.22
N ARG A 296 26.53 1.35 -3.17
CA ARG A 296 25.15 1.10 -2.75
C ARG A 296 24.37 0.32 -3.80
N ALA A 297 24.52 0.66 -5.08
CA ALA A 297 23.95 -0.11 -6.17
C ALA A 297 24.56 -1.53 -6.20
N PHE A 298 25.86 -1.64 -5.96
CA PHE A 298 26.53 -2.93 -5.83
C PHE A 298 25.94 -3.78 -4.69
N ILE A 299 25.73 -3.19 -3.51
CA ILE A 299 25.09 -3.86 -2.36
C ILE A 299 23.67 -4.29 -2.72
N GLY A 300 22.90 -3.46 -3.40
CA GLY A 300 21.54 -3.81 -3.80
C GLY A 300 21.49 -5.01 -4.76
N ILE A 301 22.33 -5.02 -5.81
CA ILE A 301 22.35 -6.10 -6.80
C ILE A 301 22.86 -7.39 -6.16
N SER A 302 23.97 -7.30 -5.43
CA SER A 302 24.56 -8.46 -4.75
C SER A 302 23.60 -9.04 -3.71
N SER A 303 22.85 -8.20 -2.99
CA SER A 303 21.80 -8.66 -2.05
C SER A 303 20.67 -9.38 -2.79
N GLY A 304 20.13 -8.79 -3.87
CA GLY A 304 19.08 -9.41 -4.67
C GLY A 304 19.52 -10.77 -5.25
N PHE A 305 20.72 -10.82 -5.84
CA PHE A 305 21.31 -12.05 -6.36
C PHE A 305 21.53 -13.11 -5.28
N THR A 306 22.10 -12.72 -4.14
CA THR A 306 22.34 -13.61 -2.99
C THR A 306 21.02 -14.17 -2.46
N LEU A 307 19.96 -13.36 -2.40
CA LEU A 307 18.65 -13.81 -1.97
C LEU A 307 18.03 -14.85 -2.92
N VAL A 308 18.17 -14.67 -4.23
CA VAL A 308 17.73 -15.67 -5.22
C VAL A 308 18.48 -16.99 -5.01
N LEU A 309 19.79 -16.94 -4.78
CA LEU A 309 20.60 -18.14 -4.54
C LEU A 309 20.24 -18.84 -3.23
N LEU A 310 20.03 -18.08 -2.15
CA LEU A 310 19.65 -18.60 -0.84
C LEU A 310 18.24 -19.22 -0.86
N ALA A 311 17.33 -18.71 -1.69
CA ALA A 311 15.99 -19.30 -1.85
C ALA A 311 16.01 -20.70 -2.51
N ARG A 312 17.08 -21.07 -3.23
CA ARG A 312 17.24 -22.38 -3.89
C ARG A 312 15.97 -22.85 -4.64
N PRO A 313 15.39 -22.04 -5.54
CA PRO A 313 14.13 -22.35 -6.23
C PRO A 313 14.18 -23.63 -7.08
N TRP A 314 15.39 -24.11 -7.42
CA TRP A 314 15.62 -25.27 -8.27
C TRP A 314 15.50 -26.64 -7.59
N LEU A 315 15.35 -26.72 -6.26
CA LEU A 315 15.21 -28.00 -5.55
C LEU A 315 13.85 -28.68 -5.87
N PRO A 316 13.80 -30.00 -6.17
CA PRO A 316 12.55 -30.72 -6.50
C PRO A 316 11.63 -30.96 -5.28
N LEU A 317 10.35 -31.29 -5.55
CA LEU A 317 9.27 -31.54 -4.58
C LEU A 317 9.32 -32.93 -3.90
N LYS A 318 9.91 -33.94 -4.54
CA LYS A 318 10.16 -35.27 -3.98
C LYS A 318 11.60 -35.68 -4.29
N GLN A 319 12.31 -36.22 -3.29
CA GLN A 319 13.55 -36.96 -3.52
C GLN A 319 13.16 -38.37 -3.98
N GLY A 320 13.29 -38.65 -5.28
CA GLY A 320 13.04 -39.98 -5.82
C GLY A 320 13.85 -40.25 -7.08
N SER A 321 14.70 -41.29 -7.01
CA SER A 321 15.46 -41.99 -8.07
C SER A 321 16.36 -41.16 -9.01
N ASP A 322 17.44 -41.78 -9.48
CA ASP A 322 18.60 -41.23 -10.19
C ASP A 322 18.30 -40.34 -11.42
N GLY A 323 17.11 -40.48 -12.03
CA GLY A 323 16.63 -39.57 -13.08
C GLY A 323 16.41 -38.11 -12.61
N HIS A 324 16.21 -37.88 -11.31
CA HIS A 324 16.02 -36.55 -10.72
C HIS A 324 17.30 -35.68 -10.75
N HIS A 325 18.48 -36.28 -10.68
CA HIS A 325 19.74 -35.53 -10.61
C HIS A 325 20.01 -34.73 -11.89
N ARG A 326 19.73 -35.29 -13.07
CA ARG A 326 19.94 -34.59 -14.36
C ARG A 326 18.92 -33.46 -14.56
N GLY A 327 17.66 -33.66 -14.19
CA GLY A 327 16.62 -32.62 -14.25
C GLY A 327 16.87 -31.46 -13.26
N MET A 328 17.33 -31.78 -12.06
CA MET A 328 17.68 -30.81 -11.02
C MET A 328 18.91 -29.98 -11.40
N ARG A 329 19.95 -30.62 -11.98
CA ARG A 329 21.14 -29.92 -12.51
C ARG A 329 20.76 -28.92 -13.60
N ASN A 330 19.86 -29.30 -14.51
CA ASN A 330 19.35 -28.41 -15.56
C ASN A 330 18.55 -27.23 -15.00
N ARG A 331 17.68 -27.45 -14.00
CA ARG A 331 16.89 -26.37 -13.36
C ARG A 331 17.77 -25.39 -12.58
N LYS A 332 18.74 -25.92 -11.83
CA LYS A 332 19.74 -25.10 -11.12
C LYS A 332 20.54 -24.26 -12.11
N ALA A 333 21.03 -24.88 -13.17
CA ALA A 333 21.76 -24.18 -14.22
C ALA A 333 20.93 -23.06 -14.84
N VAL A 334 19.68 -23.31 -15.21
CA VAL A 334 18.80 -22.30 -15.82
C VAL A 334 18.54 -21.13 -14.86
N ALA A 335 18.16 -21.38 -13.60
CA ALA A 335 17.88 -20.32 -12.63
C ALA A 335 19.14 -19.50 -12.28
N CYS A 336 20.27 -20.17 -12.05
CA CYS A 336 21.54 -19.50 -11.79
C CYS A 336 22.04 -18.71 -13.01
N VAL A 337 21.83 -19.21 -14.23
CA VAL A 337 22.20 -18.50 -15.46
C VAL A 337 21.36 -17.24 -15.61
N PHE A 338 20.04 -17.29 -15.47
CA PHE A 338 19.22 -16.08 -15.61
C PHE A 338 19.51 -15.05 -14.50
N ALA A 339 19.60 -15.50 -13.24
CA ALA A 339 19.98 -14.63 -12.13
C ALA A 339 21.39 -14.05 -12.31
N GLY A 340 22.33 -14.87 -12.78
CA GLY A 340 23.70 -14.48 -13.07
C GLY A 340 23.78 -13.47 -14.20
N VAL A 341 23.06 -13.69 -15.30
CA VAL A 341 23.01 -12.77 -16.44
C VAL A 341 22.46 -11.41 -15.99
N ALA A 342 21.34 -11.36 -15.26
CA ALA A 342 20.81 -10.08 -14.77
C ALA A 342 21.78 -9.38 -13.81
N ALA A 343 22.40 -10.12 -12.89
CA ALA A 343 23.39 -9.56 -11.98
C ALA A 343 24.62 -9.03 -12.73
N VAL A 344 25.14 -9.79 -13.70
CA VAL A 344 26.28 -9.38 -14.53
C VAL A 344 25.92 -8.15 -15.35
N THR A 345 24.73 -8.09 -15.96
CA THR A 345 24.29 -6.91 -16.73
C THR A 345 24.27 -5.65 -15.87
N GLY A 346 23.65 -5.70 -14.68
CA GLY A 346 23.64 -4.55 -13.77
C GLY A 346 25.03 -4.21 -13.20
N LEU A 347 25.84 -5.22 -12.85
CA LEU A 347 27.21 -5.03 -12.36
C LEU A 347 28.13 -4.47 -13.44
N LEU A 348 27.93 -4.81 -14.71
CA LEU A 348 28.72 -4.28 -15.83
C LEU A 348 28.58 -2.75 -15.92
N VAL A 349 27.38 -2.21 -15.68
CA VAL A 349 27.13 -0.76 -15.63
C VAL A 349 27.89 -0.11 -14.47
N ILE A 350 27.97 -0.79 -13.31
CA ILE A 350 28.66 -0.28 -12.12
C ILE A 350 30.18 -0.35 -12.24
N VAL A 351 30.71 -1.49 -12.72
CA VAL A 351 32.16 -1.78 -12.77
C VAL A 351 32.81 -1.12 -13.99
N SER A 352 32.08 -0.99 -15.09
CA SER A 352 32.59 -0.42 -16.34
C SER A 352 31.66 0.67 -16.89
N PRO A 353 31.41 1.75 -16.12
CA PRO A 353 30.49 2.81 -16.53
C PRO A 353 30.92 3.52 -17.82
N HIS A 354 32.23 3.54 -18.10
CA HIS A 354 32.81 4.10 -19.32
C HIS A 354 32.33 3.38 -20.61
N LEU A 355 32.00 2.08 -20.57
CA LEU A 355 31.43 1.36 -21.73
C LEU A 355 30.08 1.92 -22.16
N PHE A 356 29.38 2.56 -21.24
CA PHE A 356 28.09 3.19 -21.46
C PHE A 356 28.22 4.72 -21.63
N GLY A 357 29.43 5.28 -21.53
CA GLY A 357 29.67 6.73 -21.51
C GLY A 357 29.26 7.41 -20.20
N LEU A 358 29.25 6.67 -19.09
CA LEU A 358 28.95 7.18 -17.75
C LEU A 358 30.25 7.42 -16.95
N PRO A 359 30.27 8.40 -16.03
CA PRO A 359 31.39 8.60 -15.12
C PRO A 359 31.43 7.53 -14.03
N THR A 360 32.54 7.47 -13.30
CA THR A 360 32.78 6.47 -12.23
C THR A 360 31.79 6.54 -11.07
N ASN A 361 31.20 7.71 -10.83
CA ASN A 361 30.15 7.92 -9.83
C ASN A 361 28.73 7.68 -10.38
N LEU A 362 28.57 7.21 -11.63
CA LEU A 362 27.30 6.97 -12.33
C LEU A 362 26.42 8.22 -12.53
N MET A 363 26.84 9.39 -12.03
CA MET A 363 26.13 10.67 -12.17
C MET A 363 26.89 11.57 -13.14
N PRO A 364 26.50 11.58 -14.42
CA PRO A 364 27.10 12.45 -15.41
C PRO A 364 26.76 13.92 -15.09
N LYS A 365 27.77 14.78 -15.17
CA LYS A 365 27.60 16.24 -15.08
C LYS A 365 27.27 16.85 -16.45
N ALA A 366 27.67 16.18 -17.52
CA ALA A 366 27.38 16.55 -18.90
C ALA A 366 26.38 15.55 -19.50
N SER A 367 25.68 15.93 -20.56
CA SER A 367 24.76 15.08 -21.32
C SER A 367 25.34 13.69 -21.61
N PRO A 368 24.84 12.61 -20.98
CA PRO A 368 25.30 11.28 -21.31
C PRO A 368 24.84 10.88 -22.72
N PRO A 369 25.60 10.03 -23.43
CA PRO A 369 25.12 9.40 -24.66
C PRO A 369 23.90 8.52 -24.36
N THR A 370 23.12 8.21 -25.40
CA THR A 370 21.93 7.33 -25.29
C THR A 370 22.26 5.99 -24.63
N SER A 371 23.46 5.45 -24.88
CA SER A 371 23.96 4.24 -24.23
C SER A 371 24.05 4.36 -22.70
N GLY A 372 24.30 5.56 -22.17
CA GLY A 372 24.39 5.82 -20.73
C GLY A 372 23.02 5.73 -20.06
N ILE A 373 22.00 6.33 -20.67
CA ILE A 373 20.61 6.25 -20.21
C ILE A 373 20.13 4.79 -20.25
N VAL A 374 20.40 4.09 -21.35
CA VAL A 374 20.07 2.65 -21.48
C VAL A 374 20.81 1.83 -20.43
N GLY A 375 22.08 2.12 -20.15
CA GLY A 375 22.85 1.48 -19.08
C GLY A 375 22.20 1.64 -17.70
N LEU A 376 21.79 2.86 -17.35
CA LEU A 376 21.12 3.13 -16.06
C LEU A 376 19.72 2.50 -15.98
N ALA A 377 18.95 2.53 -17.07
CA ALA A 377 17.66 1.83 -17.13
C ALA A 377 17.83 0.30 -16.98
N LEU A 378 18.88 -0.28 -17.58
CA LEU A 378 19.24 -1.69 -17.43
C LEU A 378 19.69 -2.02 -16.00
N LEU A 379 20.38 -1.09 -15.34
CA LEU A 379 20.78 -1.21 -13.94
C LEU A 379 19.53 -1.31 -13.03
N ASP A 380 18.59 -0.39 -13.18
CA ASP A 380 17.33 -0.36 -12.43
C ASP A 380 16.47 -1.60 -12.71
N PHE A 381 16.35 -1.98 -13.97
CA PHE A 381 15.64 -3.19 -14.39
C PHE A 381 16.24 -4.45 -13.76
N SER A 382 17.57 -4.59 -13.82
CA SER A 382 18.29 -5.75 -13.28
C SER A 382 18.11 -5.83 -11.76
N MET A 383 18.19 -4.69 -11.08
CA MET A 383 17.94 -4.58 -9.64
C MET A 383 16.52 -5.05 -9.29
N LEU A 384 15.50 -4.41 -9.89
CA LEU A 384 14.10 -4.73 -9.63
C LEU A 384 13.80 -6.20 -9.91
N TRP A 385 14.26 -6.71 -11.05
CA TRP A 385 14.00 -8.08 -11.46
C TRP A 385 14.63 -9.09 -10.49
N LEU A 386 15.87 -8.87 -10.04
CA LEU A 386 16.52 -9.74 -9.05
C LEU A 386 15.77 -9.76 -7.72
N TRP A 387 15.34 -8.59 -7.23
CA TRP A 387 14.62 -8.49 -5.97
C TRP A 387 13.20 -9.08 -6.04
N LEU A 388 12.45 -8.83 -7.13
CA LEU A 388 11.16 -9.46 -7.37
C LEU A 388 11.30 -10.98 -7.50
N THR A 389 12.32 -11.45 -8.22
CA THR A 389 12.64 -12.87 -8.35
C THR A 389 13.01 -13.48 -7.02
N ALA A 390 13.77 -12.78 -6.18
CA ALA A 390 14.10 -13.20 -4.83
C ALA A 390 12.83 -13.39 -3.99
N ILE A 391 11.92 -12.41 -3.99
CA ILE A 391 10.65 -12.50 -3.25
C ILE A 391 9.86 -13.71 -3.72
N VAL A 392 9.65 -13.86 -5.03
CA VAL A 392 8.88 -15.00 -5.56
C VAL A 392 9.58 -16.33 -5.29
N ALA A 393 10.90 -16.40 -5.37
CA ALA A 393 11.65 -17.62 -5.07
C ALA A 393 11.52 -18.03 -3.59
N TRP A 394 11.55 -17.07 -2.66
CA TRP A 394 11.30 -17.33 -1.24
C TRP A 394 9.84 -17.73 -0.97
N ALA A 395 8.87 -17.02 -1.56
CA ALA A 395 7.46 -17.39 -1.47
C ALA A 395 7.21 -18.82 -1.98
N TRP A 396 7.81 -19.16 -3.13
CA TRP A 396 7.75 -20.50 -3.71
C TRP A 396 8.42 -21.54 -2.81
N ARG A 397 9.56 -21.23 -2.19
CA ARG A 397 10.23 -22.13 -1.23
C ARG A 397 9.31 -22.42 -0.04
N PHE A 398 8.70 -21.41 0.56
CA PHE A 398 7.76 -21.59 1.68
C PHE A 398 6.53 -22.39 1.26
N ALA A 399 5.95 -22.08 0.10
CA ALA A 399 4.80 -22.82 -0.41
C ALA A 399 5.14 -24.29 -0.66
N ARG A 400 6.30 -24.58 -1.25
CA ARG A 400 6.79 -25.93 -1.50
C ARG A 400 7.01 -26.70 -0.19
N GLU A 401 7.80 -26.14 0.72
CA GLU A 401 8.17 -26.82 1.97
C GLU A 401 6.97 -26.94 2.94
N GLY A 402 6.01 -26.01 2.86
CA GLY A 402 4.72 -26.10 3.56
C GLY A 402 3.63 -26.87 2.81
N LYS A 403 3.92 -27.42 1.63
CA LYS A 403 2.98 -28.15 0.77
C LYS A 403 1.68 -27.38 0.46
N LEU A 404 1.76 -26.05 0.38
CA LEU A 404 0.64 -25.18 0.03
C LEU A 404 0.23 -25.48 -1.43
N GLY A 405 -0.98 -26.00 -1.64
CA GLY A 405 -1.53 -26.33 -2.97
C GLY A 405 -1.69 -27.82 -3.26
N GLU A 406 -1.14 -28.71 -2.43
CA GLU A 406 -1.53 -30.12 -2.45
C GLU A 406 -2.87 -30.29 -1.73
N PRO A 407 -3.89 -30.95 -2.34
CA PRO A 407 -5.10 -31.27 -1.60
C PRO A 407 -4.74 -32.08 -0.36
N ALA A 408 -5.25 -31.65 0.80
CA ALA A 408 -5.18 -32.45 2.01
C ALA A 408 -5.84 -33.79 1.69
N GLY A 409 -5.07 -34.87 1.79
CA GLY A 409 -5.47 -36.19 1.33
C GLY A 409 -6.81 -36.63 1.92
N GLU A 410 -7.88 -36.46 1.16
CA GLU A 410 -8.94 -37.45 1.11
C GLU A 410 -8.34 -38.65 0.40
N GLY A 411 -8.31 -39.79 1.09
CA GLY A 411 -7.67 -41.03 0.67
C GLY A 411 -8.22 -41.55 -0.64
N ARG A 412 -7.73 -41.01 -1.76
CA ARG A 412 -7.91 -41.63 -3.06
C ARG A 412 -6.96 -42.83 -3.08
N PRO A 413 -7.47 -44.07 -3.15
CA PRO A 413 -6.62 -45.24 -3.19
C PRO A 413 -5.63 -45.09 -4.34
N GLU A 414 -4.37 -45.35 -4.04
CA GLU A 414 -3.28 -45.38 -5.00
C GLU A 414 -3.71 -46.29 -6.17
N ARG A 415 -4.04 -45.68 -7.31
CA ARG A 415 -4.21 -46.45 -8.53
C ARG A 415 -2.84 -47.04 -8.87
N PRO A 416 -2.73 -48.34 -9.14
CA PRO A 416 -1.46 -48.95 -9.49
C PRO A 416 -0.90 -48.28 -10.74
N GLU A 417 0.28 -47.68 -10.58
CA GLU A 417 1.10 -47.09 -11.63
C GLU A 417 1.39 -48.16 -12.71
N SER A 418 0.61 -48.15 -13.79
CA SER A 418 0.73 -49.11 -14.89
C SER A 418 0.82 -48.42 -16.27
N SER A 419 1.41 -47.23 -16.31
CA SER A 419 1.78 -46.62 -17.59
C SER A 419 3.03 -45.77 -17.41
N GLY A 420 4.17 -46.27 -17.90
CA GLY A 420 5.52 -45.71 -17.83
C GLY A 420 5.75 -44.40 -18.60
N VAL A 421 4.75 -43.52 -18.68
CA VAL A 421 4.90 -42.17 -19.20
C VAL A 421 5.31 -41.27 -18.04
N SER A 422 6.63 -41.11 -17.88
CA SER A 422 7.25 -40.24 -16.89
C SER A 422 6.66 -38.82 -16.97
N PRO A 423 5.93 -38.30 -15.96
CA PRO A 423 5.37 -36.96 -15.98
C PRO A 423 6.43 -35.90 -15.59
N ALA A 424 7.65 -36.03 -16.10
CA ALA A 424 8.78 -35.16 -15.73
C ALA A 424 8.76 -33.78 -16.44
N ALA A 425 7.83 -33.56 -17.37
CA ALA A 425 7.87 -32.42 -18.30
C ALA A 425 7.07 -31.13 -17.96
N PRO A 426 6.16 -30.99 -16.95
CA PRO A 426 5.34 -29.77 -16.88
C PRO A 426 5.93 -28.63 -16.03
N LEU A 427 6.97 -28.85 -15.21
CA LEU A 427 7.39 -27.86 -14.19
C LEU A 427 8.46 -26.84 -14.63
N LEU A 428 9.09 -26.99 -15.82
CA LEU A 428 10.04 -25.97 -16.33
C LEU A 428 9.34 -24.78 -17.00
N ARG A 429 8.15 -25.00 -17.57
CA ARG A 429 7.31 -23.93 -18.15
C ARG A 429 6.90 -22.86 -17.13
N PRO A 430 6.42 -23.19 -15.91
CA PRO A 430 6.00 -22.17 -14.95
C PRO A 430 7.15 -21.28 -14.46
N VAL A 431 8.36 -21.81 -14.27
CA VAL A 431 9.51 -20.99 -13.81
C VAL A 431 9.90 -19.93 -14.85
N VAL A 432 9.94 -20.31 -16.13
CA VAL A 432 10.26 -19.37 -17.22
C VAL A 432 9.13 -18.36 -17.40
N VAL A 433 7.87 -18.79 -17.38
CA VAL A 433 6.72 -17.89 -17.51
C VAL A 433 6.67 -16.88 -16.36
N VAL A 434 6.86 -17.33 -15.11
CA VAL A 434 6.92 -16.44 -13.95
C VAL A 434 8.12 -15.50 -14.04
N GLY A 435 9.31 -16.00 -14.42
CA GLY A 435 10.49 -15.15 -14.63
C GLY A 435 10.29 -14.06 -15.67
N VAL A 436 9.61 -14.37 -16.78
CA VAL A 436 9.22 -13.40 -17.83
C VAL A 436 8.18 -12.42 -17.30
N ALA A 437 7.16 -12.90 -16.57
CA ALA A 437 6.15 -12.01 -15.99
C ALA A 437 6.78 -11.00 -15.01
N LEU A 438 7.72 -11.44 -14.17
CA LEU A 438 8.47 -10.54 -13.29
C LEU A 438 9.37 -9.56 -14.05
N ALA A 439 9.91 -9.97 -15.20
CA ALA A 439 10.64 -9.08 -16.09
C ALA A 439 9.73 -7.97 -16.64
N VAL A 440 8.51 -8.33 -17.05
CA VAL A 440 7.50 -7.36 -17.49
C VAL A 440 7.13 -6.41 -16.36
N VAL A 441 6.92 -6.90 -15.13
CA VAL A 441 6.63 -6.03 -13.98
C VAL A 441 7.78 -5.08 -13.68
N ALA A 442 9.04 -5.56 -13.67
CA ALA A 442 10.21 -4.71 -13.50
C ALA A 442 10.29 -3.62 -14.59
N ALA A 443 10.07 -4.01 -15.84
CA ALA A 443 10.02 -3.10 -16.99
C ALA A 443 8.95 -2.01 -16.82
N VAL A 444 7.74 -2.38 -16.42
CA VAL A 444 6.63 -1.43 -16.19
C VAL A 444 6.97 -0.44 -15.08
N VAL A 445 7.60 -0.89 -13.99
CA VAL A 445 8.01 0.02 -12.90
C VAL A 445 9.05 1.04 -13.39
N VAL A 446 10.05 0.61 -14.16
CA VAL A 446 11.03 1.53 -14.77
C VAL A 446 10.34 2.49 -15.74
N ALA A 447 9.41 2.00 -16.57
CA ALA A 447 8.64 2.84 -17.50
C ALA A 447 7.80 3.89 -16.76
N CYS A 448 7.11 3.51 -15.68
CA CYS A 448 6.34 4.45 -14.85
C CYS A 448 7.24 5.55 -14.28
N ARG A 449 8.47 5.22 -13.91
CA ARG A 449 9.44 6.21 -13.40
C ARG A 449 9.87 7.19 -14.48
N VAL A 450 10.26 6.68 -15.65
CA VAL A 450 10.63 7.52 -16.81
C VAL A 450 9.45 8.40 -17.21
N PHE A 451 8.24 7.85 -17.23
CA PHE A 451 7.01 8.59 -17.50
C PHE A 451 6.73 9.69 -16.47
N SER A 452 6.90 9.38 -15.18
CA SER A 452 6.76 10.34 -14.09
C SER A 452 7.75 11.50 -14.21
N PHE A 453 9.01 11.19 -14.52
CA PHE A 453 10.03 12.21 -14.80
C PHE A 453 9.68 13.05 -16.01
N HIS A 454 9.24 12.40 -17.09
CA HIS A 454 8.84 13.08 -18.30
C HIS A 454 7.72 14.08 -18.03
N LYS A 455 6.69 13.70 -17.26
CA LYS A 455 5.61 14.62 -16.84
C LYS A 455 6.14 15.79 -15.99
N LYS A 456 7.03 15.51 -15.04
CA LYS A 456 7.70 16.54 -14.24
C LYS A 456 8.54 17.49 -15.10
N TRP A 457 9.19 16.98 -16.15
CA TRP A 457 10.02 17.74 -17.07
C TRP A 457 9.19 18.54 -18.08
N GLU A 458 8.11 17.98 -18.64
CA GLU A 458 7.13 18.75 -19.43
C GLU A 458 6.58 19.94 -18.64
N ARG A 459 6.33 19.72 -17.34
CA ARG A 459 5.93 20.77 -16.40
C ARG A 459 7.07 21.76 -16.08
N ALA A 460 8.33 21.37 -16.22
CA ALA A 460 9.46 22.31 -16.12
C ALA A 460 9.58 23.18 -17.39
N ASP A 461 9.45 22.53 -18.55
CA ASP A 461 9.66 23.09 -19.88
C ASP A 461 8.49 23.97 -20.38
N TRP A 462 7.38 24.02 -19.64
CA TRP A 462 6.12 24.54 -20.18
C TRP A 462 6.19 26.03 -20.57
N MET A 463 6.97 26.85 -19.86
CA MET A 463 7.23 28.26 -20.20
C MET A 463 8.52 28.46 -20.98
N GLY A 464 9.60 27.73 -20.68
CA GLY A 464 10.85 27.85 -21.42
C GLY A 464 11.77 26.66 -21.17
N ASP A 465 12.89 26.62 -21.89
CA ASP A 465 13.83 25.49 -21.82
C ASP A 465 14.37 25.28 -20.40
N ALA A 466 13.89 24.24 -19.72
CA ALA A 466 14.39 23.83 -18.41
C ALA A 466 15.90 23.60 -18.45
N GLY A 467 16.44 23.15 -19.59
CA GLY A 467 17.87 22.99 -19.80
C GLY A 467 18.66 24.28 -19.55
N SER A 468 18.11 25.41 -19.99
CA SER A 468 18.70 26.73 -19.79
C SER A 468 18.58 27.23 -18.35
N VAL A 469 17.52 26.84 -17.64
CA VAL A 469 17.26 27.20 -16.24
C VAL A 469 18.20 26.42 -15.31
N PHE A 470 18.28 25.10 -15.48
CA PHE A 470 19.08 24.24 -14.60
C PHE A 470 20.56 24.18 -14.99
N GLY A 471 20.92 24.64 -16.20
CA GLY A 471 22.23 24.39 -16.78
C GLY A 471 22.51 22.90 -16.99
N ILE A 472 21.45 22.08 -17.05
CA ILE A 472 21.49 20.62 -17.13
C ILE A 472 20.45 20.21 -18.16
N ASP A 473 20.85 19.45 -19.17
CA ASP A 473 19.92 18.97 -20.18
C ASP A 473 19.01 17.84 -19.65
N TYR A 474 17.90 17.61 -20.38
CA TYR A 474 16.94 16.54 -20.08
C TYR A 474 17.62 15.19 -19.80
N ARG A 475 18.62 14.82 -20.62
CA ARG A 475 19.29 13.52 -20.53
C ARG A 475 20.13 13.40 -19.26
N SER A 476 20.87 14.43 -18.88
CA SER A 476 21.62 14.44 -17.63
C SER A 476 20.69 14.37 -16.42
N ALA A 477 19.60 15.15 -16.41
CA ALA A 477 18.61 15.12 -15.33
C ALA A 477 17.92 13.76 -15.21
N LEU A 478 17.49 13.16 -16.33
CA LEU A 478 16.92 11.80 -16.36
C LEU A 478 17.92 10.77 -15.84
N SER A 479 19.19 10.87 -16.26
CA SER A 479 20.24 9.95 -15.83
C SER A 479 20.53 10.02 -14.34
N GLN A 480 20.53 11.22 -13.73
CA GLN A 480 20.66 11.38 -12.29
C GLN A 480 19.50 10.69 -11.56
N GLN A 481 18.28 10.90 -12.05
CA GLN A 481 17.10 10.30 -11.46
C GLN A 481 17.08 8.77 -11.60
N LEU A 482 17.53 8.19 -12.72
CA LEU A 482 17.69 6.74 -12.88
C LEU A 482 18.78 6.20 -11.96
N ALA A 483 19.95 6.86 -11.90
CA ALA A 483 21.02 6.47 -10.98
C ALA A 483 20.52 6.41 -9.54
N ASP A 484 19.72 7.38 -9.10
CA ASP A 484 19.18 7.43 -7.73
C ASP A 484 18.27 6.24 -7.37
N PHE A 485 17.59 5.67 -8.37
CA PHE A 485 16.67 4.55 -8.12
C PHE A 485 17.38 3.26 -7.80
N ALA A 486 18.55 3.00 -8.40
CA ALA A 486 19.38 1.86 -8.05
C ALA A 486 19.68 1.80 -6.54
N PHE A 487 19.58 2.93 -5.82
CA PHE A 487 19.71 3.00 -4.37
C PHE A 487 18.36 2.88 -3.64
N MET A 488 17.33 3.61 -4.08
CA MET A 488 16.04 3.65 -3.37
C MET A 488 15.14 2.44 -3.67
N GLY A 489 15.31 1.80 -4.83
CA GLY A 489 14.54 0.65 -5.31
C GLY A 489 14.59 -0.55 -4.36
N PRO A 490 15.78 -1.01 -3.91
CA PRO A 490 15.88 -2.07 -2.90
C PRO A 490 15.09 -1.77 -1.62
N GLN A 491 15.17 -0.54 -1.11
CA GLN A 491 14.42 -0.13 0.07
C GLN A 491 12.91 -0.17 -0.18
N TRP A 492 12.47 0.32 -1.34
CA TRP A 492 11.07 0.29 -1.77
C TRP A 492 10.54 -1.16 -1.84
N ILE A 493 11.21 -2.07 -2.55
CA ILE A 493 10.80 -3.48 -2.63
C ILE A 493 10.83 -4.15 -1.25
N TYR A 494 11.87 -3.87 -0.46
CA TYR A 494 12.02 -4.44 0.87
C TYR A 494 10.82 -4.10 1.77
N THR A 495 10.17 -2.94 1.57
CA THR A 495 8.96 -2.57 2.32
C THR A 495 7.80 -3.57 2.17
N TYR A 496 7.80 -4.41 1.12
CA TYR A 496 6.78 -5.43 0.86
C TYR A 496 7.19 -6.85 1.27
N THR A 497 8.41 -7.06 1.76
CA THR A 497 8.91 -8.40 2.14
C THR A 497 8.21 -9.02 3.34
N TRP A 498 7.38 -8.26 4.07
CA TRP A 498 6.52 -8.77 5.14
C TRP A 498 5.52 -9.81 4.64
N VAL A 499 5.13 -9.74 3.35
CA VAL A 499 4.27 -10.75 2.72
C VAL A 499 4.92 -12.13 2.82
N LEU A 500 6.25 -12.21 2.70
CA LEU A 500 7.00 -13.48 2.86
C LEU A 500 6.93 -14.02 4.28
N ALA A 501 6.96 -13.15 5.29
CA ALA A 501 6.72 -13.55 6.67
C ALA A 501 5.31 -14.15 6.84
N GLY A 502 4.29 -13.50 6.26
CA GLY A 502 2.93 -14.02 6.24
C GLY A 502 2.84 -15.41 5.58
N ILE A 503 3.42 -15.57 4.38
CA ILE A 503 3.44 -16.84 3.66
C ILE A 503 4.17 -17.93 4.46
N ALA A 504 5.31 -17.61 5.07
CA ALA A 504 6.08 -18.56 5.89
C ALA A 504 5.27 -19.05 7.10
N LEU A 505 4.58 -18.15 7.81
CA LEU A 505 3.75 -18.49 8.96
C LEU A 505 2.53 -19.32 8.56
N VAL A 506 1.86 -18.97 7.45
CA VAL A 506 0.74 -19.75 6.89
C VAL A 506 1.19 -21.13 6.42
N ALA A 507 2.38 -21.23 5.81
CA ALA A 507 2.98 -22.51 5.42
C ALA A 507 3.27 -23.40 6.65
N LEU A 508 3.78 -22.83 7.74
CA LEU A 508 4.02 -23.56 9.00
C LEU A 508 2.70 -24.06 9.61
N LEU A 509 1.66 -23.21 9.63
CA LEU A 509 0.32 -23.59 10.06
C LEU A 509 -0.27 -24.72 9.21
N HIS A 510 -0.15 -24.64 7.89
CA HIS A 510 -0.63 -25.68 6.98
C HIS A 510 0.09 -27.02 7.19
N SER A 511 1.42 -26.99 7.34
CA SER A 511 2.19 -28.19 7.61
C SER A 511 1.74 -28.86 8.92
N LYS A 512 1.33 -28.06 9.91
CA LYS A 512 0.87 -28.56 11.21
C LYS A 512 -0.56 -29.09 11.19
N SER A 513 -1.47 -28.41 10.50
CA SER A 513 -2.86 -28.86 10.39
C SER A 513 -3.02 -30.19 9.65
N ARG A 514 -1.98 -30.66 8.94
CA ARG A 514 -1.93 -31.99 8.32
C ARG A 514 -1.43 -33.09 9.27
N THR A 515 -0.74 -32.76 10.35
CA THR A 515 -0.11 -33.76 11.24
C THR A 515 -1.01 -34.11 12.42
N GLY A 516 -1.82 -35.15 12.27
CA GLY A 516 -2.59 -35.77 13.36
C GLY A 516 -4.09 -35.39 13.39
N PRO A 517 -4.91 -36.18 14.12
CA PRO A 517 -6.31 -35.86 14.36
C PRO A 517 -6.45 -34.57 15.19
N GLU A 518 -7.53 -33.82 14.99
CA GLU A 518 -7.81 -32.63 15.80
C GLU A 518 -8.15 -33.03 17.24
N THR A 519 -7.39 -32.51 18.20
CA THR A 519 -7.60 -32.77 19.63
C THR A 519 -8.15 -31.56 20.38
N SER A 520 -8.33 -30.42 19.71
CA SER A 520 -8.74 -29.16 20.32
C SER A 520 -9.77 -28.43 19.47
N LEU A 521 -10.59 -27.59 20.13
CA LEU A 521 -11.62 -26.76 19.48
C LEU A 521 -11.01 -25.74 18.52
N GLY A 522 -9.76 -25.34 18.71
CA GLY A 522 -9.07 -24.38 17.86
C GLY A 522 -7.55 -24.43 18.10
N PRO A 523 -6.79 -23.47 17.55
CA PRO A 523 -5.34 -23.47 17.67
C PRO A 523 -4.92 -23.34 19.14
N GLU A 524 -3.96 -24.18 19.56
CA GLU A 524 -3.37 -24.19 20.90
C GLU A 524 -1.84 -24.22 20.87
N GLY A 525 -1.21 -23.82 21.96
CA GLY A 525 0.26 -23.81 22.09
C GLY A 525 0.94 -23.07 20.94
N VAL A 526 1.71 -23.82 20.14
CA VAL A 526 2.47 -23.28 18.99
C VAL A 526 1.54 -22.83 17.86
N ASP A 527 0.40 -23.47 17.64
CA ASP A 527 -0.53 -23.07 16.57
C ASP A 527 -1.18 -21.73 16.88
N LEU A 528 -1.48 -21.46 18.16
CA LEU A 528 -1.97 -20.15 18.59
C LEU A 528 -0.90 -19.06 18.46
N LEU A 529 0.37 -19.39 18.75
CA LEU A 529 1.49 -18.48 18.52
C LEU A 529 1.62 -18.13 17.02
N LEU A 530 1.48 -19.10 16.14
CA LEU A 530 1.51 -18.88 14.70
C LEU A 530 0.32 -18.04 14.21
N VAL A 531 -0.90 -18.32 14.67
CA VAL A 531 -2.11 -17.53 14.32
C VAL A 531 -1.98 -16.08 14.82
N THR A 532 -1.48 -15.88 16.04
CA THR A 532 -1.24 -14.54 16.60
C THR A 532 -0.11 -13.79 15.87
N ALA A 533 0.94 -14.49 15.43
CA ALA A 533 1.98 -13.92 14.58
C ALA A 533 1.43 -13.49 13.20
N VAL A 534 0.60 -14.33 12.56
CA VAL A 534 -0.10 -13.97 11.31
C VAL A 534 -0.96 -12.73 11.53
N PHE A 535 -1.75 -12.69 12.60
CA PHE A 535 -2.56 -11.53 12.94
C PHE A 535 -1.71 -10.25 13.04
N ALA A 536 -0.67 -10.27 13.86
CA ALA A 536 0.18 -9.09 14.10
C ALA A 536 0.92 -8.59 12.84
N ILE A 537 1.42 -9.50 11.99
CA ILE A 537 2.23 -9.15 10.81
C ILE A 537 1.36 -8.80 9.61
N VAL A 538 0.30 -9.57 9.36
CA VAL A 538 -0.50 -9.51 8.11
C VAL A 538 -1.69 -8.57 8.23
N VAL A 539 -2.44 -8.62 9.34
CA VAL A 539 -3.73 -7.92 9.47
C VAL A 539 -3.53 -6.44 9.80
N VAL A 540 -2.52 -6.13 10.61
CA VAL A 540 -2.40 -4.79 11.20
C VAL A 540 -1.67 -3.80 10.30
N ARG A 541 -1.00 -4.26 9.25
CA ARG A 541 -0.26 -3.40 8.33
C ARG A 541 -1.16 -2.53 7.42
N ALA A 542 -2.45 -2.84 7.33
CA ALA A 542 -3.42 -2.07 6.54
C ALA A 542 -3.75 -0.68 7.10
N VAL A 543 -3.31 -0.33 8.30
CA VAL A 543 -3.65 0.95 8.93
C VAL A 543 -2.46 1.90 8.94
N PRO A 544 -2.51 3.03 8.22
CA PRO A 544 -1.42 4.01 8.17
C PRO A 544 -1.21 4.78 9.48
N PHE A 545 -1.96 4.47 10.56
CA PHE A 545 -1.96 5.18 11.85
C PHE A 545 -0.57 5.27 12.52
N ALA A 546 0.33 4.32 12.24
CA ALA A 546 1.66 4.31 12.83
C ALA A 546 2.63 5.33 12.19
N GLY A 547 2.27 5.95 11.06
CA GLY A 547 3.15 6.83 10.27
C GLY A 547 3.65 8.09 10.99
N SER A 548 3.04 8.49 12.11
CA SER A 548 3.41 9.71 12.84
C SER A 548 4.35 9.50 14.02
N VAL A 549 4.44 8.29 14.58
CA VAL A 549 5.34 7.99 15.71
C VAL A 549 6.21 6.78 15.37
N ALA A 550 7.20 7.04 14.51
CA ALA A 550 8.11 6.01 14.04
C ALA A 550 8.79 5.22 15.17
N ALA A 551 9.00 5.81 16.35
CA ALA A 551 9.65 5.16 17.48
C ALA A 551 8.90 3.94 18.07
N VAL A 552 7.60 3.76 17.79
CA VAL A 552 6.75 2.75 18.46
C VAL A 552 6.40 1.56 17.54
N TYR A 553 6.85 1.55 16.29
CA TYR A 553 6.51 0.50 15.32
C TYR A 553 6.90 -0.92 15.77
N GLY A 554 8.03 -1.10 16.46
CA GLY A 554 8.43 -2.40 17.00
C GLY A 554 7.54 -2.90 18.14
N LEU A 555 7.05 -2.00 19.00
CA LEU A 555 6.15 -2.31 20.13
C LEU A 555 4.73 -2.70 19.67
N TRP A 556 4.42 -2.45 18.39
CA TRP A 556 3.12 -2.74 17.81
C TRP A 556 2.81 -4.22 17.70
N LEU A 557 3.79 -5.02 17.26
CA LEU A 557 3.62 -6.46 17.08
C LEU A 557 3.25 -7.17 18.39
N PRO A 558 3.99 -7.01 19.50
CA PRO A 558 3.61 -7.67 20.74
C PRO A 558 2.26 -7.18 21.29
N LEU A 559 1.93 -5.90 21.14
CA LEU A 559 0.63 -5.38 21.57
C LEU A 559 -0.55 -6.06 20.84
N ASN A 560 -0.43 -6.27 19.52
CA ASN A 560 -1.43 -6.98 18.73
C ASN A 560 -1.52 -8.46 19.11
N MET A 561 -0.39 -9.11 19.35
CA MET A 561 -0.37 -10.50 19.83
C MET A 561 -1.08 -10.62 21.19
N VAL A 562 -0.75 -9.74 22.15
CA VAL A 562 -1.36 -9.71 23.48
C VAL A 562 -2.87 -9.47 23.39
N ALA A 563 -3.32 -8.53 22.56
CA ALA A 563 -4.74 -8.25 22.36
C ALA A 563 -5.49 -9.49 21.83
N LEU A 564 -4.93 -10.19 20.84
CA LEU A 564 -5.55 -11.41 20.32
C LEU A 564 -5.52 -12.56 21.35
N TYR A 565 -4.41 -12.73 22.08
CA TYR A 565 -4.32 -13.72 23.17
C TYR A 565 -5.37 -13.48 24.25
N ALA A 566 -5.61 -12.22 24.62
CA ALA A 566 -6.64 -11.86 25.59
C ALA A 566 -8.04 -12.26 25.10
N VAL A 567 -8.35 -11.97 23.83
CA VAL A 567 -9.63 -12.37 23.21
C VAL A 567 -9.77 -13.88 23.11
N VAL A 568 -8.72 -14.62 22.75
CA VAL A 568 -8.78 -16.09 22.70
C VAL A 568 -8.93 -16.68 24.10
N LYS A 569 -8.24 -16.14 25.11
CA LYS A 569 -8.38 -16.57 26.51
C LYS A 569 -9.79 -16.33 27.05
N ALA A 570 -10.38 -15.18 26.74
CA ALA A 570 -11.78 -14.90 27.03
C ALA A 570 -12.70 -15.86 26.25
N GLY A 571 -12.45 -16.04 24.95
CA GLY A 571 -13.19 -16.94 24.07
C GLY A 571 -13.23 -18.39 24.58
N ARG A 572 -12.11 -18.97 24.99
CA ARG A 572 -12.08 -20.32 25.59
C ARG A 572 -12.88 -20.45 26.88
N ARG A 573 -13.20 -19.33 27.55
CA ARG A 573 -14.06 -19.32 28.73
C ARG A 573 -15.54 -19.14 28.38
N TRP A 574 -15.85 -18.40 27.31
CA TRP A 574 -17.20 -17.90 27.01
C TRP A 574 -17.77 -18.37 25.66
N SER A 575 -17.00 -19.10 24.84
CA SER A 575 -17.48 -19.66 23.58
C SER A 575 -18.56 -20.71 23.83
N VAL A 576 -19.46 -20.87 22.86
CA VAL A 576 -20.55 -21.86 22.94
C VAL A 576 -20.01 -23.27 23.17
N LEU A 577 -19.02 -23.69 22.37
CA LEU A 577 -18.46 -25.03 22.45
C LEU A 577 -17.70 -25.28 23.76
N SER A 578 -16.97 -24.27 24.26
CA SER A 578 -16.31 -24.40 25.56
C SER A 578 -17.28 -24.41 26.75
N ARG A 579 -18.46 -23.77 26.64
CA ARG A 579 -19.53 -23.89 27.65
C ARG A 579 -20.10 -25.32 27.67
N VAL A 580 -20.27 -25.95 26.50
CA VAL A 580 -20.71 -27.34 26.39
C VAL A 580 -19.69 -28.29 27.00
N ASP A 581 -18.40 -28.20 26.63
CA ASP A 581 -17.34 -29.04 27.20
C ASP A 581 -17.23 -28.86 28.74
N ARG A 582 -17.44 -27.63 29.26
CA ARG A 582 -17.42 -27.38 30.71
C ARG A 582 -18.60 -28.04 31.43
N LYS A 583 -19.82 -27.98 30.86
CA LYS A 583 -21.00 -28.64 31.42
C LYS A 583 -20.87 -30.18 31.34
N ALA A 584 -20.18 -30.68 30.32
CA ALA A 584 -19.87 -32.10 30.14
C ALA A 584 -18.72 -32.62 31.01
N GLU A 585 -18.00 -31.73 31.71
CA GLU A 585 -16.78 -32.01 32.50
C GLU A 585 -15.65 -32.71 31.73
N THR A 586 -15.79 -32.89 30.41
CA THR A 586 -14.89 -33.62 29.52
C THR A 586 -14.89 -32.98 28.13
N PRO A 587 -13.76 -33.03 27.39
CA PRO A 587 -13.65 -32.48 26.03
C PRO A 587 -14.32 -33.40 24.99
N CYS A 588 -15.63 -33.60 25.12
CA CYS A 588 -16.40 -34.54 24.30
C CYS A 588 -16.75 -33.96 22.92
N VAL A 589 -16.90 -32.63 22.79
CA VAL A 589 -17.39 -32.01 21.55
C VAL A 589 -16.42 -32.22 20.39
N VAL A 590 -15.11 -32.05 20.62
CA VAL A 590 -14.10 -32.26 19.59
C VAL A 590 -14.01 -33.72 19.18
N ALA A 591 -14.05 -34.65 20.15
CA ALA A 591 -13.99 -36.08 19.89
C ALA A 591 -15.19 -36.55 19.05
N GLU A 592 -16.38 -36.00 19.29
CA GLU A 592 -17.60 -36.27 18.55
C GLU A 592 -17.55 -35.71 17.12
N LEU A 593 -17.36 -34.40 17.00
CA LEU A 593 -17.63 -33.66 15.76
C LEU A 593 -16.45 -33.66 14.80
N SER A 594 -15.31 -34.20 15.22
CA SER A 594 -14.22 -34.53 14.31
C SER A 594 -14.56 -35.71 13.39
N ASP A 595 -15.55 -36.55 13.76
CA ASP A 595 -16.08 -37.60 12.89
C ASP A 595 -17.05 -36.98 11.86
N PRO A 596 -16.78 -37.11 10.55
CA PRO A 596 -17.65 -36.57 9.49
C PRO A 596 -19.09 -37.07 9.57
N ALA A 597 -19.31 -38.32 9.96
CA ALA A 597 -20.65 -38.90 10.02
C ALA A 597 -21.49 -38.25 11.14
N LYS A 598 -20.86 -38.04 12.30
CA LYS A 598 -21.49 -37.38 13.44
C LYS A 598 -21.69 -35.89 13.22
N HIS A 599 -20.74 -35.25 12.56
CA HIS A 599 -20.90 -33.88 12.11
C HIS A 599 -22.11 -33.75 11.17
N ASP A 600 -22.25 -34.65 10.20
CA ASP A 600 -23.39 -34.63 9.29
C ASP A 600 -24.72 -34.89 10.03
N GLN A 601 -24.73 -35.79 11.01
CA GLN A 601 -25.89 -35.99 11.90
C GLN A 601 -26.26 -34.72 12.68
N LEU A 602 -25.29 -34.03 13.28
CA LEU A 602 -25.53 -32.75 13.96
C LEU A 602 -26.15 -31.72 13.02
N MET A 603 -25.66 -31.67 11.77
CA MET A 603 -26.18 -30.75 10.76
C MET A 603 -27.63 -31.07 10.39
N ASP A 604 -28.00 -32.35 10.33
CA ASP A 604 -29.38 -32.78 10.09
C ASP A 604 -30.30 -32.51 11.29
N ASP A 605 -29.81 -32.70 12.52
CA ASP A 605 -30.54 -32.34 13.75
C ASP A 605 -30.75 -30.83 13.86
N ALA A 606 -29.74 -30.03 13.53
CA ALA A 606 -29.85 -28.56 13.49
C ALA A 606 -30.85 -28.09 12.43
N ARG A 607 -30.92 -28.76 11.27
CA ARG A 607 -31.96 -28.53 10.25
C ARG A 607 -33.35 -28.80 10.79
N ARG A 608 -33.53 -29.98 11.40
CA ARG A 608 -34.81 -30.40 11.97
C ARG A 608 -35.28 -29.42 13.04
N CYS A 609 -34.37 -28.96 13.90
CA CYS A 609 -34.65 -27.96 14.91
C CYS A 609 -35.15 -26.64 14.29
N ARG A 610 -34.49 -26.15 13.22
CA ARG A 610 -34.92 -24.93 12.51
C ARG A 610 -36.29 -25.08 11.83
N ASP A 611 -36.54 -26.21 11.17
CA ASP A 611 -37.84 -26.46 10.53
C ASP A 611 -38.97 -26.52 11.57
N LEU A 612 -38.74 -27.21 12.70
CA LEU A 612 -39.70 -27.25 13.80
C LEU A 612 -39.97 -25.87 14.41
N LEU A 613 -38.93 -25.05 14.64
CA LEU A 613 -39.09 -23.67 15.12
C LEU A 613 -39.85 -22.81 14.12
N HIS A 614 -39.62 -23.00 12.82
CA HIS A 614 -40.36 -22.28 11.79
C HIS A 614 -41.85 -22.65 11.79
N ARG A 615 -42.16 -23.95 11.87
CA ARG A 615 -43.54 -24.44 11.96
C ARG A 615 -44.24 -23.97 13.23
N LEU A 616 -43.56 -24.00 14.37
CA LEU A 616 -44.07 -23.49 15.62
C LEU A 616 -44.40 -22.00 15.53
N HIS A 617 -43.52 -21.21 14.89
CA HIS A 617 -43.80 -19.80 14.62
C HIS A 617 -45.03 -19.58 13.74
N LEU A 618 -45.21 -20.40 12.69
CA LEU A 618 -46.38 -20.32 11.81
C LEU A 618 -47.67 -20.70 12.56
N VAL A 619 -47.63 -21.73 13.41
CA VAL A 619 -48.75 -22.15 14.27
C VAL A 619 -49.14 -21.03 15.24
N ASP A 620 -48.14 -20.38 15.86
CA ASP A 620 -48.36 -19.25 16.77
C ASP A 620 -48.98 -18.03 16.08
N HIS A 621 -48.65 -17.78 14.81
CA HIS A 621 -49.25 -16.69 14.04
C HIS A 621 -50.63 -17.04 13.47
N ALA A 622 -50.91 -18.32 13.25
CA ALA A 622 -52.17 -18.80 12.67
C ALA A 622 -53.25 -19.10 13.72
N GLY A 623 -52.94 -19.05 15.02
CA GLY A 623 -53.89 -19.33 16.10
C GLY A 623 -54.38 -20.79 16.09
N ALA A 624 -53.54 -21.74 15.67
CA ALA A 624 -53.93 -23.14 15.46
C ALA A 624 -53.91 -23.99 16.75
N GLU A 625 -54.59 -25.15 16.71
CA GLU A 625 -54.88 -26.06 17.83
C GLU A 625 -53.69 -26.43 18.74
N GLU A 626 -53.95 -26.42 20.05
CA GLU A 626 -53.02 -26.71 21.16
C GLU A 626 -52.30 -28.08 21.04
N THR A 627 -52.95 -29.05 20.40
CA THR A 627 -52.43 -30.42 20.17
C THR A 627 -51.31 -30.49 19.13
N GLY A 628 -51.35 -29.65 18.11
CA GLY A 628 -50.28 -29.54 17.11
C GLY A 628 -49.04 -28.86 17.69
N ARG A 629 -49.25 -27.89 18.58
CA ARG A 629 -48.19 -27.16 19.28
C ARG A 629 -47.43 -28.07 20.26
N SER A 630 -48.13 -28.81 21.12
CA SER A 630 -47.48 -29.70 22.11
C SER A 630 -46.62 -30.78 21.46
N SER A 631 -47.07 -31.37 20.35
CA SER A 631 -46.28 -32.35 19.58
C SER A 631 -45.00 -31.74 19.00
N LEU A 632 -45.05 -30.51 18.49
CA LEU A 632 -43.88 -29.78 17.99
C LEU A 632 -42.90 -29.43 19.12
N GLU A 633 -43.40 -28.99 20.27
CA GLU A 633 -42.60 -28.69 21.46
C GLU A 633 -41.88 -29.94 21.99
N GLU A 634 -42.55 -31.10 22.01
CA GLU A 634 -41.96 -32.36 22.46
C GLU A 634 -40.85 -32.87 21.52
N GLN A 635 -41.06 -32.74 20.20
CA GLN A 635 -40.01 -32.99 19.21
C GLN A 635 -38.83 -32.02 19.39
N LEU A 636 -39.09 -30.74 19.69
CA LEU A 636 -38.05 -29.76 19.97
C LEU A 636 -37.26 -30.09 21.24
N HIS A 637 -37.94 -30.54 22.29
CA HIS A 637 -37.35 -31.03 23.53
C HIS A 637 -36.49 -32.27 23.35
N SER A 638 -36.86 -33.16 22.42
CA SER A 638 -36.02 -34.31 22.04
C SER A 638 -34.69 -33.86 21.42
N LEU A 639 -34.70 -32.82 20.59
CA LEU A 639 -33.50 -32.26 19.95
C LEU A 639 -32.64 -31.45 20.94
N HIS A 640 -33.25 -30.77 21.91
CA HIS A 640 -32.52 -30.11 23.01
C HIS A 640 -31.82 -31.10 23.95
N ARG A 641 -32.15 -32.40 23.88
CA ARG A 641 -31.44 -33.48 24.58
C ARG A 641 -30.27 -34.03 23.79
N TRP A 642 -29.66 -33.26 22.89
CA TRP A 642 -28.43 -33.66 22.19
C TRP A 642 -27.36 -34.12 23.20
N ARG A 643 -26.87 -35.35 23.01
CA ARG A 643 -25.89 -36.01 23.88
C ARG A 643 -24.70 -36.49 23.05
N PRO A 644 -23.56 -35.80 23.13
CA PRO A 644 -22.31 -36.35 22.64
C PRO A 644 -22.02 -37.71 23.31
N THR A 645 -21.51 -38.67 22.55
CA THR A 645 -20.83 -39.86 23.09
C THR A 645 -19.80 -39.48 24.16
N GLY A 646 -19.97 -40.05 25.36
CA GLY A 646 -19.15 -39.73 26.53
C GLY A 646 -19.83 -38.79 27.53
N CYS A 647 -20.87 -38.04 27.13
CA CYS A 647 -21.69 -37.26 28.06
C CYS A 647 -22.67 -38.15 28.83
N ARG A 648 -22.62 -38.13 30.17
CA ARG A 648 -23.57 -38.86 31.02
C ARG A 648 -24.92 -38.13 31.16
N HIS A 649 -24.99 -36.82 30.93
CA HIS A 649 -26.18 -35.97 31.13
C HIS A 649 -26.47 -35.08 29.89
N ALA A 650 -27.60 -34.36 29.88
CA ALA A 650 -27.90 -33.39 28.82
C ALA A 650 -26.83 -32.27 28.82
N CYS A 651 -26.01 -32.23 27.76
CA CYS A 651 -24.77 -31.46 27.73
C CYS A 651 -24.94 -30.02 27.20
N LEU A 652 -26.10 -29.65 26.67
CA LEU A 652 -26.38 -28.28 26.23
C LEU A 652 -26.68 -27.38 27.45
N PRO A 653 -25.91 -26.31 27.71
CA PRO A 653 -26.24 -25.33 28.73
C PRO A 653 -27.36 -24.41 28.23
N ASP A 654 -28.39 -24.16 29.04
CA ASP A 654 -29.45 -23.21 28.66
C ASP A 654 -28.85 -21.79 28.51
N PRO A 655 -29.14 -21.03 27.44
CA PRO A 655 -30.12 -21.25 26.36
C PRO A 655 -29.54 -21.81 25.03
N VAL A 656 -28.40 -22.49 25.03
CA VAL A 656 -27.71 -22.94 23.82
C VAL A 656 -28.48 -24.06 23.10
N SER A 657 -28.81 -23.84 21.84
CA SER A 657 -29.47 -24.83 20.98
C SER A 657 -28.48 -25.64 20.13
N VAL A 658 -28.95 -26.74 19.54
CA VAL A 658 -28.19 -27.55 18.55
C VAL A 658 -27.76 -26.71 17.34
N VAL A 659 -28.56 -25.71 16.96
CA VAL A 659 -28.25 -24.78 15.86
C VAL A 659 -27.05 -23.91 16.22
N ASP A 660 -26.96 -23.44 17.47
CA ASP A 660 -25.84 -22.64 17.94
C ASP A 660 -24.56 -23.47 17.99
N VAL A 661 -24.64 -24.76 18.34
CA VAL A 661 -23.50 -25.68 18.26
C VAL A 661 -23.03 -25.85 16.81
N ALA A 662 -23.94 -26.08 15.87
CA ALA A 662 -23.60 -26.21 14.44
C ALA A 662 -22.94 -24.94 13.88
N LEU A 663 -23.52 -23.75 14.14
CA LEU A 663 -22.94 -22.46 13.74
C LEU A 663 -21.60 -22.19 14.43
N SER A 664 -21.42 -22.66 15.66
CA SER A 664 -20.14 -22.56 16.40
C SER A 664 -19.05 -23.46 15.85
N TRP A 665 -19.42 -24.63 15.33
CA TRP A 665 -18.47 -25.53 14.69
C TRP A 665 -17.97 -25.01 13.34
N GLY A 666 -18.89 -24.43 12.56
CA GLY A 666 -18.63 -23.87 11.24
C GLY A 666 -18.72 -24.90 10.09
N PRO A 667 -18.49 -24.46 8.84
CA PRO A 667 -18.75 -25.25 7.64
C PRO A 667 -17.78 -26.41 7.39
N GLN A 668 -16.64 -26.43 8.07
CA GLN A 668 -15.60 -27.44 7.86
C GLN A 668 -15.37 -28.25 9.13
N PRO A 669 -15.07 -29.57 8.99
CA PRO A 669 -14.80 -30.44 10.12
C PRO A 669 -13.49 -30.09 10.83
N ARG A 670 -12.61 -29.31 10.18
CA ARG A 670 -11.35 -28.84 10.73
C ARG A 670 -11.30 -27.32 10.89
N TRP A 671 -10.68 -26.81 11.95
CA TRP A 671 -10.53 -25.37 12.17
C TRP A 671 -9.71 -24.71 11.04
N TRP A 672 -8.73 -25.42 10.49
CA TRP A 672 -7.95 -24.95 9.34
C TRP A 672 -8.82 -24.81 8.07
N GLY A 673 -9.79 -25.71 7.89
CA GLY A 673 -10.77 -25.60 6.81
C GLY A 673 -11.61 -24.34 6.94
N ASN A 674 -12.06 -24.03 8.17
CA ASN A 674 -12.78 -22.79 8.46
C ASN A 674 -11.90 -21.55 8.18
N ALA A 675 -10.61 -21.60 8.54
CA ALA A 675 -9.63 -20.55 8.25
C ALA A 675 -9.53 -20.26 6.75
N LEU A 676 -9.36 -21.29 5.91
CA LEU A 676 -9.27 -21.14 4.46
C LEU A 676 -10.60 -20.64 3.86
N ASN A 677 -11.74 -21.12 4.35
CA ASN A 677 -13.04 -20.67 3.84
C ASN A 677 -13.29 -19.19 4.17
N ALA A 678 -13.03 -18.78 5.40
CA ALA A 678 -13.17 -17.39 5.83
C ALA A 678 -12.19 -16.46 5.11
N ALA A 679 -10.93 -16.88 4.87
CA ALA A 679 -9.96 -16.11 4.09
C ALA A 679 -10.43 -15.85 2.65
N ARG A 680 -11.06 -16.84 2.00
CA ARG A 680 -11.61 -16.70 0.65
C ARG A 680 -12.75 -15.67 0.60
N TRP A 681 -13.68 -15.76 1.54
CA TRP A 681 -14.78 -14.78 1.63
C TRP A 681 -14.28 -13.38 1.97
N ALA A 682 -13.34 -13.25 2.91
CA ALA A 682 -12.76 -11.97 3.26
C ALA A 682 -11.99 -11.33 2.10
N SER A 683 -11.28 -12.12 1.28
CA SER A 683 -10.67 -11.61 0.05
C SER A 683 -11.73 -11.14 -0.95
N LEU A 684 -12.81 -11.91 -1.16
CA LEU A 684 -13.88 -11.50 -2.06
C LEU A 684 -14.55 -10.18 -1.62
N PHE A 685 -14.89 -10.06 -0.34
CA PHE A 685 -15.50 -8.85 0.19
C PHE A 685 -14.52 -7.69 0.35
N GLY A 686 -13.21 -7.98 0.41
CA GLY A 686 -12.14 -7.00 0.51
C GLY A 686 -11.94 -6.17 -0.75
N ILE A 687 -12.21 -6.74 -1.94
CA ILE A 687 -11.87 -6.11 -3.24
C ILE A 687 -12.39 -4.68 -3.32
N LEU A 688 -13.69 -4.48 -3.07
CA LEU A 688 -14.32 -3.16 -3.18
C LEU A 688 -13.73 -2.17 -2.15
N PRO A 689 -13.69 -2.46 -0.83
CA PRO A 689 -12.95 -1.66 0.15
C PRO A 689 -11.51 -1.31 -0.23
N SER A 690 -10.76 -2.27 -0.80
CA SER A 690 -9.38 -2.06 -1.23
C SER A 690 -9.30 -1.10 -2.41
N VAL A 691 -10.16 -1.26 -3.43
CA VAL A 691 -10.27 -0.33 -4.58
C VAL A 691 -10.65 1.06 -4.11
N VAL A 692 -11.71 1.18 -3.31
CA VAL A 692 -12.19 2.48 -2.79
C VAL A 692 -11.08 3.21 -2.06
N THR A 693 -10.28 2.49 -1.27
CA THR A 693 -9.25 3.17 -0.51
C THR A 693 -7.99 3.49 -1.32
N ALA A 694 -7.57 2.60 -2.22
CA ALA A 694 -6.47 2.90 -3.13
C ALA A 694 -6.83 4.11 -4.02
N TRP A 695 -8.05 4.14 -4.54
CA TRP A 695 -8.59 5.27 -5.28
C TRP A 695 -8.63 6.54 -4.42
N TYR A 696 -9.13 6.48 -3.19
CA TYR A 696 -9.17 7.65 -2.31
C TYR A 696 -7.77 8.20 -2.01
N GLN A 697 -6.78 7.33 -1.77
CA GLN A 697 -5.42 7.74 -1.40
C GLN A 697 -4.62 8.33 -2.57
N HIS A 698 -4.89 7.88 -3.80
CA HIS A 698 -4.05 8.18 -4.97
C HIS A 698 -4.76 8.93 -6.10
N VAL A 699 -6.09 8.94 -6.13
CA VAL A 699 -6.87 9.48 -7.25
C VAL A 699 -7.85 10.56 -6.79
N HIS A 700 -8.55 10.35 -5.68
CA HIS A 700 -9.64 11.24 -5.25
C HIS A 700 -9.17 12.61 -4.77
N GLY A 701 -9.92 13.64 -5.17
CA GLY A 701 -9.65 15.04 -4.85
C GLY A 701 -8.97 15.77 -6.01
N ASP A 702 -9.21 17.07 -6.09
CA ASP A 702 -8.63 17.93 -7.13
C ASP A 702 -7.11 17.77 -7.13
N LYS A 703 -6.55 17.42 -8.29
CA LYS A 703 -5.09 17.41 -8.54
C LYS A 703 -4.30 16.30 -7.81
N ARG A 704 -4.97 15.36 -7.14
CA ARG A 704 -4.30 14.24 -6.43
C ARG A 704 -3.73 13.19 -7.39
N TRP A 705 -4.43 12.92 -8.48
CA TRP A 705 -3.95 12.03 -9.54
C TRP A 705 -2.69 12.57 -10.19
N GLU A 706 -2.69 13.85 -10.56
CA GLU A 706 -1.54 14.60 -11.07
C GLU A 706 -0.32 14.45 -10.15
N PHE A 707 -0.49 14.71 -8.86
CA PHE A 707 0.57 14.51 -7.88
C PHE A 707 1.06 13.06 -7.77
N THR A 708 0.16 12.08 -7.93
CA THR A 708 0.54 10.66 -7.91
C THR A 708 1.36 10.26 -9.13
N VAL A 709 1.01 10.76 -10.31
CA VAL A 709 1.75 10.49 -11.55
C VAL A 709 3.14 11.12 -11.51
N ASP A 710 3.30 12.25 -10.83
CA ASP A 710 4.58 12.95 -10.65
C ASP A 710 5.53 12.30 -9.64
N LEU A 711 5.03 11.36 -8.84
CA LEU A 711 5.87 10.61 -7.92
C LEU A 711 6.54 9.44 -8.65
N PRO A 712 7.87 9.24 -8.50
CA PRO A 712 8.59 8.19 -9.22
C PRO A 712 8.08 6.76 -9.00
N THR A 713 7.41 6.52 -7.87
CA THR A 713 6.78 5.24 -7.50
C THR A 713 5.27 5.35 -7.35
N GLY A 714 4.64 6.48 -7.71
CA GLY A 714 3.24 6.74 -7.33
C GLY A 714 2.23 5.73 -7.90
N ILE A 715 2.37 5.36 -9.18
CA ILE A 715 1.53 4.31 -9.80
C ILE A 715 1.81 2.92 -9.16
N PRO A 716 3.08 2.45 -9.07
CA PRO A 716 3.39 1.23 -8.32
C PRO A 716 2.89 1.23 -6.87
N ASP A 717 2.95 2.37 -6.18
CA ASP A 717 2.50 2.52 -4.79
C ASP A 717 0.98 2.41 -4.69
N ALA A 718 0.23 2.92 -5.66
CA ALA A 718 -1.23 2.74 -5.72
C ALA A 718 -1.62 1.25 -5.83
N VAL A 719 -0.93 0.50 -6.69
CA VAL A 719 -1.11 -0.96 -6.82
C VAL A 719 -0.68 -1.67 -5.54
N GLY A 720 0.46 -1.29 -4.97
CA GLY A 720 0.96 -1.83 -3.71
C GLY A 720 0.02 -1.57 -2.53
N SER A 721 -0.66 -0.42 -2.50
CA SER A 721 -1.67 -0.09 -1.50
C SER A 721 -2.89 -1.01 -1.60
N PHE A 722 -3.40 -1.22 -2.82
CA PHE A 722 -4.48 -2.18 -3.08
C PHE A 722 -4.11 -3.59 -2.59
N LEU A 723 -2.96 -4.11 -3.03
CA LEU A 723 -2.51 -5.46 -2.67
C LEU A 723 -2.28 -5.62 -1.16
N THR A 724 -1.74 -4.61 -0.51
CA THR A 724 -1.51 -4.63 0.95
C THR A 724 -2.84 -4.80 1.70
N ARG A 725 -3.89 -4.08 1.28
CA ARG A 725 -5.22 -4.18 1.90
C ARG A 725 -5.87 -5.53 1.66
N GLU A 726 -5.83 -6.02 0.43
CA GLU A 726 -6.35 -7.35 0.08
C GLU A 726 -5.72 -8.45 0.93
N ILE A 727 -4.39 -8.43 1.07
CA ILE A 727 -3.65 -9.41 1.88
C ILE A 727 -4.06 -9.28 3.36
N SER A 728 -4.24 -8.06 3.87
CA SER A 728 -4.69 -7.85 5.25
C SER A 728 -6.12 -8.35 5.49
N PHE A 729 -7.06 -8.12 4.56
CA PHE A 729 -8.42 -8.66 4.67
C PHE A 729 -8.43 -10.19 4.61
N ALA A 730 -7.70 -10.80 3.67
CA ALA A 730 -7.55 -12.24 3.60
C ALA A 730 -6.93 -12.83 4.88
N GLY A 731 -5.91 -12.17 5.43
CA GLY A 731 -5.31 -12.53 6.72
C GLY A 731 -6.28 -12.41 7.89
N ALA A 732 -7.12 -11.37 7.92
CA ALA A 732 -8.13 -11.19 8.96
C ALA A 732 -9.20 -12.28 8.90
N GLY A 733 -9.66 -12.63 7.69
CA GLY A 733 -10.54 -13.77 7.45
C GLY A 733 -9.90 -15.10 7.88
N LEU A 734 -8.63 -15.31 7.57
CA LEU A 734 -7.90 -16.52 7.99
C LEU A 734 -7.89 -16.66 9.51
N VAL A 735 -7.56 -15.59 10.24
CA VAL A 735 -7.55 -15.57 11.71
C VAL A 735 -8.97 -15.76 12.27
N LEU A 736 -9.98 -15.10 11.69
CA LEU A 736 -11.39 -15.25 12.07
C LEU A 736 -11.85 -16.70 11.96
N GLY A 737 -11.57 -17.35 10.83
CA GLY A 737 -11.95 -18.74 10.60
C GLY A 737 -11.15 -19.73 11.45
N ALA A 738 -9.86 -19.47 11.69
CA ALA A 738 -9.03 -20.31 12.56
C ALA A 738 -9.51 -20.28 14.01
N LEU A 739 -9.98 -19.12 14.48
CA LEU A 739 -10.49 -18.93 15.83
C LEU A 739 -12.00 -19.12 15.95
N TRP A 740 -12.69 -19.47 14.86
CA TRP A 740 -14.15 -19.49 14.77
C TRP A 740 -14.85 -20.20 15.93
N ARG A 741 -14.33 -21.38 16.28
CA ARG A 741 -14.85 -22.28 17.32
C ARG A 741 -14.56 -21.82 18.75
N VAL A 742 -13.56 -20.96 18.92
CA VAL A 742 -13.12 -20.47 20.24
C VAL A 742 -13.52 -19.03 20.50
N LEU A 743 -14.01 -18.29 19.50
CA LEU A 743 -14.44 -16.91 19.68
C LEU A 743 -15.75 -16.83 20.47
N PRO A 744 -15.93 -15.79 21.31
CA PRO A 744 -17.19 -15.58 22.01
C PRO A 744 -18.32 -15.21 21.05
N GLY A 745 -19.52 -15.66 21.37
CA GLY A 745 -20.75 -15.35 20.64
C GLY A 745 -21.37 -16.55 19.92
N GLU A 746 -22.70 -16.55 19.87
CA GLU A 746 -23.51 -17.61 19.23
C GLU A 746 -23.60 -17.44 17.72
N ARG A 747 -23.38 -16.22 17.21
CA ARG A 747 -23.53 -15.86 15.79
C ARG A 747 -22.27 -15.24 15.21
N GLY A 748 -22.12 -15.35 13.90
CA GLY A 748 -20.97 -14.84 13.15
C GLY A 748 -20.60 -13.39 13.46
N PRO A 749 -21.52 -12.41 13.37
CA PRO A 749 -21.19 -11.00 13.56
C PRO A 749 -20.60 -10.67 14.95
N MET A 750 -21.04 -11.36 16.01
CA MET A 750 -20.48 -11.16 17.35
C MET A 750 -19.06 -11.72 17.47
N ARG A 751 -18.76 -12.83 16.79
CA ARG A 751 -17.38 -13.36 16.71
C ARG A 751 -16.46 -12.43 15.93
N ALA A 752 -16.94 -11.91 14.80
CA ALA A 752 -16.24 -10.90 14.02
C ALA A 752 -15.96 -9.64 14.84
N LEU A 753 -16.93 -9.18 15.63
CA LEU A 753 -16.76 -8.01 16.51
C LEU A 753 -15.67 -8.23 17.55
N ASN A 754 -15.59 -9.42 18.16
CA ASN A 754 -14.53 -9.73 19.13
C ASN A 754 -13.13 -9.69 18.51
N LEU A 755 -12.96 -10.24 17.30
CA LEU A 755 -11.70 -10.14 16.57
C LEU A 755 -11.38 -8.70 16.16
N PHE A 756 -12.39 -7.96 15.72
CA PHE A 756 -12.25 -6.56 15.37
C PHE A 756 -11.83 -5.70 16.57
N ILE A 757 -12.36 -5.96 17.76
CA ILE A 757 -11.94 -5.27 18.99
C ILE A 757 -10.46 -5.56 19.28
N ALA A 758 -10.00 -6.81 19.14
CA ALA A 758 -8.58 -7.14 19.30
C ALA A 758 -7.68 -6.33 18.35
N TRP A 759 -8.14 -6.13 17.11
CA TRP A 759 -7.45 -5.33 16.10
C TRP A 759 -7.54 -3.82 16.39
N LEU A 760 -8.63 -3.36 16.97
CA LEU A 760 -8.90 -1.95 17.24
C LEU A 760 -8.15 -1.44 18.49
N VAL A 761 -7.95 -2.27 19.52
CA VAL A 761 -7.30 -1.88 20.78
C VAL A 761 -5.94 -1.19 20.55
N PRO A 762 -5.00 -1.77 19.77
CA PRO A 762 -3.73 -1.12 19.47
C PRO A 762 -3.93 0.23 18.76
N ILE A 763 -4.90 0.31 17.84
CA ILE A 763 -5.18 1.54 17.07
C ILE A 763 -5.67 2.65 18.01
N ILE A 764 -6.53 2.33 18.97
CA ILE A 764 -7.00 3.27 19.99
C ILE A 764 -5.83 3.77 20.85
N VAL A 765 -4.93 2.88 21.28
CA VAL A 765 -3.75 3.27 22.07
C VAL A 765 -2.89 4.28 21.30
N VAL A 766 -2.64 4.04 20.01
CA VAL A 766 -1.89 4.98 19.16
C VAL A 766 -2.66 6.27 18.90
N ALA A 767 -3.97 6.19 18.67
CA ALA A 767 -4.80 7.38 18.51
C ALA A 767 -4.78 8.24 19.77
N ALA A 768 -4.80 7.64 20.96
CA ALA A 768 -4.67 8.34 22.24
C ALA A 768 -3.29 8.98 22.41
N LEU A 769 -2.21 8.26 22.06
CA LEU A 769 -0.84 8.81 22.05
C LEU A 769 -0.69 9.96 21.04
N ASN A 770 -1.26 9.82 19.84
CA ASN A 770 -1.25 10.88 18.83
C ASN A 770 -2.06 12.09 19.30
N HIS A 771 -3.21 11.86 19.96
CA HIS A 771 -4.03 12.91 20.52
C HIS A 771 -3.30 13.69 21.61
N SER A 772 -2.63 13.00 22.55
CA SER A 772 -1.84 13.66 23.60
C SER A 772 -0.67 14.48 23.04
N ILE A 773 -0.20 14.13 21.84
CA ILE A 773 0.89 14.79 21.12
C ILE A 773 0.37 15.88 20.14
N GLY A 774 -0.94 16.06 20.03
CA GLY A 774 -1.59 17.09 19.21
C GLY A 774 -1.77 16.76 17.72
N LEU A 775 -1.56 15.49 17.32
CA LEU A 775 -1.71 15.02 15.94
C LEU A 775 -3.16 14.60 15.66
N LYS A 776 -3.89 15.35 14.83
CA LYS A 776 -5.28 15.05 14.46
C LYS A 776 -5.36 14.50 13.03
N GLN A 777 -5.27 13.18 12.87
CA GLN A 777 -5.59 12.50 11.60
C GLN A 777 -6.50 11.30 11.87
N LEU A 778 -7.82 11.51 11.73
CA LEU A 778 -8.82 10.49 11.99
C LEU A 778 -9.59 10.05 10.73
N GLY A 779 -9.85 10.94 9.75
CA GLY A 779 -10.79 10.68 8.63
C GLY A 779 -10.55 9.37 7.86
N LEU A 780 -9.47 9.27 7.09
CA LEU A 780 -9.13 8.05 6.32
C LEU A 780 -9.02 6.82 7.23
N ALA A 781 -8.48 7.01 8.42
CA ALA A 781 -8.23 5.91 9.32
C ALA A 781 -9.53 5.35 9.93
N THR A 782 -10.50 6.21 10.24
CA THR A 782 -11.85 5.80 10.64
C THR A 782 -12.57 5.08 9.50
N LEU A 783 -12.43 5.55 8.25
CA LEU A 783 -12.97 4.83 7.09
C LEU A 783 -12.39 3.40 7.02
N ASN A 784 -11.08 3.24 7.18
CA ASN A 784 -10.43 1.91 7.18
C ASN A 784 -10.94 1.01 8.31
N VAL A 785 -11.19 1.59 9.49
CA VAL A 785 -11.75 0.88 10.65
C VAL A 785 -13.15 0.35 10.34
N ILE A 786 -14.03 1.18 9.77
CA ILE A 786 -15.37 0.74 9.40
C ILE A 786 -15.32 -0.30 8.26
N LEU A 787 -14.47 -0.11 7.25
CA LEU A 787 -14.32 -1.07 6.15
C LEU A 787 -13.83 -2.44 6.65
N MET A 788 -12.88 -2.49 7.58
CA MET A 788 -12.45 -3.75 8.21
C MET A 788 -13.60 -4.43 8.96
N LEU A 789 -14.39 -3.66 9.72
CA LEU A 789 -15.56 -4.19 10.41
C LEU A 789 -16.58 -4.77 9.41
N ILE A 790 -16.89 -4.06 8.32
CA ILE A 790 -17.82 -4.53 7.28
C ILE A 790 -17.31 -5.83 6.63
N VAL A 791 -16.02 -5.90 6.28
CA VAL A 791 -15.45 -7.12 5.68
C VAL A 791 -15.56 -8.30 6.63
N LEU A 792 -15.23 -8.12 7.92
CA LEU A 792 -15.33 -9.18 8.93
C LEU A 792 -16.78 -9.59 9.20
N THR A 793 -17.73 -8.65 9.27
CA THR A 793 -19.15 -8.97 9.47
C THR A 793 -19.72 -9.75 8.28
N LEU A 794 -19.49 -9.28 7.05
CA LEU A 794 -19.91 -9.99 5.83
C LEU A 794 -19.27 -11.38 5.74
N THR A 795 -17.97 -11.49 6.03
CA THR A 795 -17.27 -12.78 6.07
C THR A 795 -17.94 -13.72 7.06
N SER A 796 -18.23 -13.24 8.27
CA SER A 796 -18.85 -14.06 9.31
C SER A 796 -20.27 -14.53 8.97
N MET A 797 -21.09 -13.68 8.36
CA MET A 797 -22.43 -14.03 7.88
C MET A 797 -22.38 -15.10 6.77
N TRP A 798 -21.37 -15.04 5.90
CA TRP A 798 -21.19 -16.04 4.85
C TRP A 798 -20.65 -17.37 5.38
N VAL A 799 -19.81 -17.35 6.42
CA VAL A 799 -19.39 -18.58 7.10
C VAL A 799 -20.59 -19.25 7.79
N ASP A 800 -21.48 -18.48 8.44
CA ASP A 800 -22.75 -19.00 8.99
C ASP A 800 -23.62 -19.62 7.88
N THR A 801 -23.72 -18.96 6.73
CA THR A 801 -24.49 -19.46 5.56
C THR A 801 -23.89 -20.75 4.99
N ASP A 802 -22.57 -20.81 4.85
CA ASP A 802 -21.88 -21.98 4.31
C ASP A 802 -21.98 -23.19 5.24
N THR A 803 -22.21 -22.98 6.53
CA THR A 803 -22.44 -24.07 7.50
C THR A 803 -23.62 -24.92 7.04
N PHE A 804 -24.68 -24.29 6.50
CA PHE A 804 -25.87 -24.96 5.98
C PHE A 804 -25.89 -25.09 4.44
N ARG A 805 -24.73 -25.11 3.76
CA ARG A 805 -24.64 -25.09 2.28
C ARG A 805 -25.41 -26.23 1.59
N ARG A 806 -25.57 -27.40 2.23
CA ARG A 806 -26.29 -28.55 1.65
C ARG A 806 -27.80 -28.28 1.46
N GLU A 807 -28.37 -27.28 2.12
CA GLU A 807 -29.77 -26.86 1.94
C GLU A 807 -30.01 -25.98 0.70
N ARG A 808 -28.94 -25.64 -0.05
CA ARG A 808 -29.03 -24.78 -1.23
C ARG A 808 -30.04 -25.25 -2.30
N PRO A 809 -30.28 -26.55 -2.55
CA PRO A 809 -31.29 -26.98 -3.52
C PRO A 809 -32.73 -26.62 -3.11
N TYR A 810 -33.01 -26.52 -1.81
CA TYR A 810 -34.35 -26.25 -1.27
C TYR A 810 -34.67 -24.75 -1.18
N TRP A 811 -33.67 -23.89 -1.35
CA TRP A 811 -33.81 -22.43 -1.31
C TRP A 811 -33.34 -21.81 -2.62
N THR A 812 -34.23 -21.11 -3.32
CA THR A 812 -33.94 -20.48 -4.62
C THR A 812 -32.81 -19.44 -4.56
N LYS A 813 -32.54 -18.83 -3.39
CA LYS A 813 -31.48 -17.82 -3.19
C LYS A 813 -30.79 -17.98 -1.83
N ARG A 814 -29.46 -17.72 -1.78
CA ARG A 814 -28.65 -17.73 -0.53
C ARG A 814 -29.19 -16.80 0.56
N PHE A 815 -29.82 -15.69 0.17
CA PHE A 815 -30.47 -14.77 1.09
C PHE A 815 -31.69 -15.38 1.80
N GLY A 816 -32.40 -16.32 1.18
CA GLY A 816 -33.50 -17.04 1.84
C GLY A 816 -32.99 -17.94 2.97
N LEU A 817 -31.86 -18.60 2.75
CA LEU A 817 -31.16 -19.37 3.78
C LEU A 817 -30.68 -18.49 4.92
N LEU A 818 -30.04 -17.36 4.61
CA LEU A 818 -29.63 -16.36 5.61
C LEU A 818 -30.83 -15.87 6.43
N LYS A 819 -31.96 -15.61 5.75
CA LYS A 819 -33.22 -15.21 6.39
C LYS A 819 -33.69 -16.25 7.39
N SER A 820 -33.68 -17.52 7.00
CA SER A 820 -34.08 -18.62 7.87
C SER A 820 -33.12 -18.85 9.05
N ILE A 821 -31.81 -18.68 8.86
CA ILE A 821 -30.80 -18.85 9.93
C ILE A 821 -30.98 -17.81 11.05
N TYR A 822 -31.29 -16.57 10.71
CA TYR A 822 -31.40 -15.49 11.70
C TYR A 822 -32.84 -15.14 12.11
N GLN A 823 -33.88 -15.66 11.43
CA GLN A 823 -35.28 -15.40 11.80
C GLN A 823 -35.65 -15.97 13.17
N VAL A 824 -34.92 -17.00 13.63
CA VAL A 824 -35.26 -17.74 14.85
C VAL A 824 -35.01 -16.93 16.14
N GLN A 825 -34.22 -15.86 16.12
CA GLN A 825 -34.02 -14.93 17.26
C GLN A 825 -33.17 -13.70 16.84
N GLY A 826 -33.76 -12.69 16.18
CA GLY A 826 -33.12 -11.36 16.03
C GLY A 826 -32.45 -11.00 14.70
N LEU A 827 -32.98 -11.47 13.55
CA LEU A 827 -32.52 -11.06 12.20
C LEU A 827 -32.48 -9.54 11.99
N SER A 828 -33.46 -8.83 12.54
CA SER A 828 -33.57 -7.38 12.45
C SER A 828 -32.33 -6.69 13.03
N GLY A 829 -31.79 -7.17 14.15
CA GLY A 829 -30.65 -6.57 14.83
C GLY A 829 -29.36 -6.68 14.04
N GLN A 830 -29.09 -7.82 13.42
CA GLN A 830 -27.85 -8.02 12.65
C GLN A 830 -27.90 -7.31 11.28
N LEU A 831 -29.06 -7.31 10.62
CA LEU A 831 -29.25 -6.55 9.39
C LEU A 831 -29.17 -5.05 9.68
N ALA A 832 -29.81 -4.57 10.75
CA ALA A 832 -29.72 -3.20 11.21
C ALA A 832 -28.29 -2.81 11.55
N PHE A 833 -27.51 -3.70 12.17
CA PHE A 833 -26.09 -3.46 12.46
C PHE A 833 -25.28 -3.29 11.17
N LEU A 834 -25.47 -4.14 10.16
CA LEU A 834 -24.81 -4.00 8.86
C LEU A 834 -25.25 -2.72 8.13
N ILE A 835 -26.54 -2.42 8.11
CA ILE A 835 -27.08 -1.17 7.54
C ILE A 835 -26.48 0.04 8.25
N THR A 836 -26.38 0.00 9.58
CA THR A 836 -25.75 1.05 10.39
C THR A 836 -24.27 1.21 10.02
N GLN A 837 -23.54 0.12 9.80
CA GLN A 837 -22.14 0.18 9.35
C GLN A 837 -22.03 0.81 7.95
N LEU A 838 -22.90 0.45 7.02
CA LEU A 838 -22.92 1.00 5.67
C LEU A 838 -23.30 2.49 5.69
N ALA A 839 -24.31 2.87 6.48
CA ALA A 839 -24.70 4.26 6.68
C ALA A 839 -23.57 5.08 7.32
N ALA A 840 -22.86 4.52 8.31
CA ALA A 840 -21.70 5.16 8.90
C ALA A 840 -20.54 5.30 7.89
N ALA A 841 -20.27 4.27 7.09
CA ALA A 841 -19.27 4.35 6.02
C ALA A 841 -19.63 5.42 4.98
N ALA A 842 -20.90 5.48 4.56
CA ALA A 842 -21.40 6.48 3.63
C ALA A 842 -21.35 7.90 4.22
N GLY A 843 -21.72 8.08 5.49
CA GLY A 843 -21.65 9.37 6.19
C GLY A 843 -20.22 9.86 6.36
N ILE A 844 -19.29 8.96 6.71
CA ILE A 844 -17.85 9.29 6.77
C ILE A 844 -17.33 9.61 5.38
N TRP A 845 -17.71 8.83 4.37
CA TRP A 845 -17.33 9.09 2.99
C TRP A 845 -17.81 10.45 2.53
N GLN A 846 -19.08 10.80 2.75
CA GLN A 846 -19.62 12.11 2.44
C GLN A 846 -18.84 13.20 3.17
N ALA A 847 -18.64 13.08 4.49
CA ALA A 847 -17.92 14.07 5.28
C ALA A 847 -16.45 14.28 4.85
N ILE A 848 -15.86 13.27 4.21
CA ILE A 848 -14.50 13.33 3.69
C ILE A 848 -14.48 13.80 2.23
N ALA A 849 -15.42 13.36 1.39
CA ALA A 849 -15.49 13.66 -0.05
C ALA A 849 -16.06 15.05 -0.36
N THR A 850 -16.86 15.63 0.56
CA THR A 850 -17.38 17.00 0.41
C THR A 850 -16.43 18.06 0.97
N LYS A 851 -15.25 17.68 1.47
CA LYS A 851 -14.20 18.56 1.97
C LYS A 851 -13.01 18.56 1.03
#